data_AF-A0A498SJ02-F1
#
_entry.id   AF-A0A498SJ02-F1
#
_cell.length_a   1.000
_cell.length_b   1.000
_cell.length_c   1.000
_cell.angle_alpha   90.00
_cell.angle_beta   90.00
_cell.angle_gamma   90.00
#
_symmetry.space_group_name_H-M   'P 1'
#
loop_
_entity.id
_entity.type
_entity.pdbx_description
1 polymer ?
#
loop_
_entity_poly.entity_id
_entity_poly.type
_entity_poly.pdbx_seq_one_letter_code
_entity_poly.pdbx_strand_id
1 'polypeptide(L)'
;MRWIALLEFGHDDVKEELIWSKVDVEKLDYEKMINLIHEIGISHSLRPFLWPRFCGATKKKAASAFSYVEVIKHCDKDNSSTSAQIEKDLSRTLPNNICFWEPSSKGIESLRRVLKSIAYIYPDIGYCQGMGVIAASLLLFCSEETVFWIIASLIEDIFPPNYYSRSFLGLQADQRVLQQLIGIHMPELNYILKDNDVELSLITINWFLTAFASVFSMRVLLRVWDCLFFFGGVTMFRVLISILKIKEDDLIEMKYNENVTVELFNTISQIPASLNNPRYLMELCTSFEFSITEEFIETARKHQQAILLAGQGLIINTNNITNLPKQHVRRRRLTGSKSFVQQIFASSKEQDTESDPKTKNVRLTELIVDLRDAVLHICRYFIECDESFKRIVNLQADYSAEDQQSEKVEFLKTRHRAYRRARALLDFRRQDDDELGFRKNDIITVICEKDEHCWIGEVNGLRGWFPAKFVEIVDDRGRDYTIYGDEAVCPEITDKIRRRLASALKLILEHGLRRSGVLNFASHPWLFIEEISQSFVQKHYNAVYSRLTLCSTFSLDQDGEVLTPEELLFRAVKLINESHNAVGAQMDVKFRSLIALAVCEQCLHLWFDLLCSCPDQEQIRIKFYHSWSFIRSPIWRQIKCELRLLAQFSFNLSVDYEVADIVRKKNLTLNETLKKKAFSNMLPTTIRSSFDQPLKESVRDMLIKHHLFSWDL
;
A
#
# COMPACT_ATOMS: atom_id res chain seq x y z
N MET A 1 12.77 -33.15 -10.37
CA MET A 1 12.92 -34.20 -9.34
C MET A 1 14.22 -34.09 -8.53
N ARG A 2 15.40 -33.87 -9.13
CA ARG A 2 16.67 -33.80 -8.36
C ARG A 2 16.69 -32.75 -7.23
N TRP A 3 16.22 -31.53 -7.48
CA TRP A 3 16.08 -30.50 -6.43
C TRP A 3 15.12 -30.90 -5.30
N ILE A 4 13.97 -31.47 -5.67
CA ILE A 4 12.97 -31.94 -4.71
C ILE A 4 13.56 -33.04 -3.82
N ALA A 5 14.29 -33.99 -4.42
CA ALA A 5 14.97 -35.04 -3.67
C ALA A 5 16.01 -34.47 -2.72
N LEU A 6 16.84 -33.51 -3.16
CA LEU A 6 17.82 -32.85 -2.28
C LEU A 6 17.13 -32.15 -1.09
N LEU A 7 16.00 -31.48 -1.33
CA LEU A 7 15.21 -30.83 -0.30
C LEU A 7 14.59 -31.83 0.68
N GLU A 8 13.98 -32.90 0.19
CA GLU A 8 13.38 -33.96 1.02
C GLU A 8 14.45 -34.68 1.86
N PHE A 9 15.61 -35.03 1.28
CA PHE A 9 16.69 -35.72 1.99
C PHE A 9 17.41 -34.82 3.02
N GLY A 10 17.56 -33.52 2.75
CA GLY A 10 18.18 -32.60 3.70
C GLY A 10 17.29 -32.22 4.88
N HIS A 11 16.03 -32.67 4.89
CA HIS A 11 15.03 -32.40 5.91
C HIS A 11 14.34 -33.69 6.36
N ASP A 12 15.11 -34.78 6.46
CA ASP A 12 14.64 -36.10 6.92
C ASP A 12 14.14 -36.07 8.39
N ASP A 13 14.52 -35.05 9.15
CA ASP A 13 14.04 -34.75 10.49
C ASP A 13 12.57 -34.30 10.52
N VAL A 14 12.02 -33.84 9.39
CA VAL A 14 10.63 -33.41 9.28
C VAL A 14 9.72 -34.62 9.04
N LYS A 15 9.10 -35.13 10.11
CA LYS A 15 8.19 -36.30 10.08
C LYS A 15 6.88 -36.09 9.31
N GLU A 16 6.54 -34.85 8.99
CA GLU A 16 5.34 -34.44 8.25
C GLU A 16 5.68 -34.08 6.80
N GLU A 17 4.67 -33.82 5.96
CA GLU A 17 4.90 -33.32 4.59
C GLU A 17 5.72 -32.02 4.60
N LEU A 18 6.83 -31.98 3.84
CA LEU A 18 7.73 -30.83 3.79
C LEU A 18 7.04 -29.64 3.10
N ILE A 19 6.88 -28.56 3.86
CA ILE A 19 6.35 -27.27 3.41
C ILE A 19 7.47 -26.24 3.32
N TRP A 20 7.33 -25.25 2.43
CA TRP A 20 8.38 -24.25 2.19
C TRP A 20 8.79 -23.48 3.45
N SER A 21 7.86 -23.18 4.37
CA SER A 21 8.20 -22.50 5.63
C SER A 21 9.19 -23.27 6.52
N LYS A 22 9.29 -24.59 6.37
CA LYS A 22 10.24 -25.46 7.09
C LYS A 22 11.54 -25.73 6.32
N VAL A 23 11.64 -25.27 5.05
CA VAL A 23 12.84 -25.47 4.22
C VAL A 23 13.94 -24.49 4.64
N ASP A 24 15.03 -25.05 5.13
CA ASP A 24 16.29 -24.40 5.45
C ASP A 24 17.38 -24.85 4.46
N VAL A 25 17.89 -23.90 3.68
CA VAL A 25 18.93 -24.17 2.67
C VAL A 25 20.29 -24.45 3.31
N GLU A 26 20.51 -24.07 4.57
CA GLU A 26 21.77 -24.33 5.28
C GLU A 26 21.94 -25.80 5.67
N LYS A 27 20.84 -26.55 5.77
CA LYS A 27 20.87 -28.01 6.01
C LYS A 27 21.24 -28.82 4.76
N LEU A 28 21.21 -28.20 3.58
CA LEU A 28 21.46 -28.88 2.32
C LEU A 28 22.94 -29.03 2.06
N ASP A 29 23.31 -30.16 1.47
CA ASP A 29 24.66 -30.44 1.01
C ASP A 29 25.09 -29.41 -0.07
N TYR A 30 26.10 -28.61 0.27
CA TYR A 30 26.58 -27.51 -0.56
C TYR A 30 27.14 -27.96 -1.91
N GLU A 31 27.91 -29.04 -1.94
CA GLU A 31 28.46 -29.59 -3.19
C GLU A 31 27.35 -30.09 -4.11
N LYS A 32 26.34 -30.78 -3.56
CA LYS A 32 25.18 -31.19 -4.35
C LYS A 32 24.40 -30.01 -4.89
N MET A 33 24.23 -28.93 -4.11
CA MET A 33 23.58 -27.71 -4.59
C MET A 33 24.34 -27.10 -5.76
N ILE A 34 25.66 -26.93 -5.64
CA ILE A 34 26.52 -26.42 -6.72
C ILE A 34 26.34 -27.27 -7.99
N ASN A 35 26.45 -28.59 -7.86
CA ASN A 35 26.32 -29.51 -9.00
C ASN A 35 24.96 -29.38 -9.69
N LEU A 36 23.86 -29.25 -8.92
CA LEU A 36 22.54 -29.03 -9.50
C LEU A 36 22.42 -27.66 -10.19
N ILE A 37 23.00 -26.61 -9.62
CA ILE A 37 22.97 -25.28 -10.21
C ILE A 37 23.74 -25.25 -11.53
N HIS A 38 24.89 -25.90 -11.61
CA HIS A 38 25.68 -25.98 -12.85
C HIS A 38 24.99 -26.83 -13.92
N GLU A 39 24.64 -28.07 -13.60
CA GLU A 39 24.17 -29.04 -14.60
C GLU A 39 22.76 -28.73 -15.14
N ILE A 40 21.82 -28.42 -14.25
CA ILE A 40 20.39 -28.36 -14.60
C ILE A 40 19.72 -27.03 -14.26
N GLY A 41 20.26 -26.29 -13.29
CA GLY A 41 19.63 -25.07 -12.78
C GLY A 41 18.39 -25.30 -11.95
N ILE A 42 17.73 -24.21 -11.57
CA ILE A 42 16.52 -24.26 -10.76
C ILE A 42 15.30 -24.37 -11.69
N SER A 43 14.39 -25.29 -11.38
CA SER A 43 13.14 -25.41 -12.13
C SER A 43 12.27 -24.17 -11.93
N HIS A 44 11.51 -23.79 -12.97
CA HIS A 44 10.66 -22.60 -12.96
C HIS A 44 9.74 -22.53 -11.74
N SER A 45 9.12 -23.64 -11.34
CA SER A 45 8.21 -23.70 -10.18
C SER A 45 8.91 -23.55 -8.83
N LEU A 46 10.22 -23.79 -8.76
CA LEU A 46 11.00 -23.73 -7.52
C LEU A 46 11.67 -22.38 -7.30
N ARG A 47 11.88 -21.59 -8.37
CA ARG A 47 12.54 -20.26 -8.32
C ARG A 47 11.90 -19.29 -7.31
N PRO A 48 10.56 -19.14 -7.25
CA PRO A 48 9.93 -18.20 -6.33
C PRO A 48 10.21 -18.51 -4.85
N PHE A 49 10.63 -19.74 -4.55
CA PHE A 49 10.90 -20.21 -3.21
C PHE A 49 12.41 -20.31 -2.91
N LEU A 50 13.22 -20.72 -3.88
CA LEU A 50 14.66 -20.92 -3.70
C LEU A 50 15.47 -19.64 -3.86
N TRP A 51 15.18 -18.80 -4.87
CA TRP A 51 15.87 -17.53 -5.05
C TRP A 51 15.88 -16.64 -3.80
N PRO A 52 14.75 -16.35 -3.13
CA PRO A 52 14.78 -15.52 -1.93
C PRO A 52 15.53 -16.16 -0.75
N ARG A 53 15.71 -17.48 -0.73
CA ARG A 53 16.52 -18.16 0.29
C ARG A 53 18.01 -18.03 -0.01
N PHE A 54 18.40 -18.28 -1.26
CA PHE A 54 19.79 -18.20 -1.70
C PHE A 54 20.35 -16.78 -1.61
N CYS A 55 19.60 -15.77 -2.04
CA CYS A 55 20.06 -14.39 -1.96
C CYS A 55 19.91 -13.74 -0.58
N GLY A 56 19.42 -14.46 0.43
CA GLY A 56 19.25 -13.95 1.80
C GLY A 56 17.96 -13.16 2.05
N ALA A 57 17.13 -12.89 1.04
CA ALA A 57 15.87 -12.15 1.17
C ALA A 57 14.90 -12.73 2.22
N THR A 58 14.80 -14.06 2.33
CA THR A 58 13.96 -14.72 3.36
C THR A 58 14.47 -14.42 4.77
N LYS A 59 15.79 -14.50 4.99
CA LYS A 59 16.41 -14.15 6.28
C LYS A 59 16.21 -12.67 6.60
N LYS A 60 16.37 -11.81 5.58
CA LYS A 60 16.21 -10.36 5.69
C LYS A 60 14.78 -9.96 6.06
N LYS A 61 13.78 -10.61 5.44
CA LYS A 61 12.37 -10.47 5.81
C LYS A 61 12.14 -10.90 7.26
N ALA A 62 12.65 -12.06 7.67
CA ALA A 62 12.46 -12.57 9.03
C ALA A 62 13.14 -11.69 10.10
N ALA A 63 14.30 -11.11 9.79
CA ALA A 63 15.04 -10.22 10.69
C ALA A 63 14.56 -8.76 10.66
N SER A 64 13.62 -8.41 9.77
CA SER A 64 13.16 -7.03 9.62
C SER A 64 12.23 -6.61 10.74
N ALA A 65 12.43 -5.40 11.27
CA ALA A 65 11.54 -4.77 12.25
C ALA A 65 10.24 -4.20 11.64
N PHE A 66 10.11 -4.24 10.31
CA PHE A 66 8.92 -3.77 9.60
C PHE A 66 8.49 -4.77 8.53
N SER A 67 7.20 -4.74 8.22
CA SER A 67 6.57 -5.46 7.10
C SER A 67 6.51 -4.61 5.84
N TYR A 68 6.46 -5.25 4.68
CA TYR A 68 6.33 -4.55 3.39
C TYR A 68 5.05 -3.68 3.31
N VAL A 69 3.96 -4.15 3.91
CA VAL A 69 2.69 -3.41 3.98
C VAL A 69 2.84 -2.09 4.76
N GLU A 70 3.66 -2.07 5.82
CA GLU A 70 3.96 -0.83 6.53
C GLU A 70 4.77 0.12 5.66
N VAL A 71 5.72 -0.37 4.86
CA VAL A 71 6.51 0.46 3.95
C VAL A 71 5.63 1.17 2.93
N ILE A 72 4.70 0.43 2.29
CA ILE A 72 3.75 1.02 1.32
C ILE A 72 2.95 2.16 1.96
N LYS A 73 2.37 1.91 3.14
CA LYS A 73 1.56 2.92 3.86
C LYS A 73 2.32 4.21 4.19
N HIS A 74 3.62 4.11 4.45
CA HIS A 74 4.46 5.28 4.72
C HIS A 74 4.92 5.96 3.43
N CYS A 75 5.15 5.18 2.37
CA CYS A 75 5.57 5.68 1.07
C CYS A 75 4.47 6.51 0.38
N ASP A 76 3.20 6.12 0.49
CA ASP A 76 2.08 6.84 -0.13
C ASP A 76 1.88 8.26 0.44
N LYS A 77 2.52 8.59 1.56
CA LYS A 77 2.50 9.91 2.18
C LYS A 77 3.64 10.83 1.71
N ASP A 78 4.61 10.29 0.96
CA ASP A 78 5.84 10.99 0.57
C ASP A 78 5.82 11.34 -0.92
N ASN A 79 5.46 12.58 -1.24
CA ASN A 79 5.49 13.10 -2.62
C ASN A 79 6.90 13.59 -2.98
N SER A 80 7.81 12.65 -3.24
CA SER A 80 9.19 12.95 -3.65
C SER A 80 9.34 13.14 -5.18
N SER A 81 10.36 13.88 -5.61
CA SER A 81 10.74 14.00 -7.04
C SER A 81 11.10 12.65 -7.67
N THR A 82 11.54 11.68 -6.86
CA THR A 82 11.82 10.30 -7.26
C THR A 82 10.57 9.58 -7.77
N SER A 83 9.39 9.89 -7.22
CA SER A 83 8.11 9.33 -7.69
C SER A 83 7.84 9.67 -9.16
N ALA A 84 8.16 10.89 -9.61
CA ALA A 84 7.94 11.30 -10.99
C ALA A 84 8.85 10.54 -11.99
N GLN A 85 10.11 10.29 -11.60
CA GLN A 85 11.03 9.50 -12.42
C GLN A 85 10.58 8.03 -12.52
N ILE A 86 10.08 7.46 -11.43
CA ILE A 86 9.51 6.11 -11.43
C ILE A 86 8.34 6.03 -12.41
N GLU A 87 7.35 6.94 -12.35
CA GLU A 87 6.19 6.90 -13.25
C GLU A 87 6.58 6.95 -14.74
N LYS A 88 7.58 7.75 -15.09
CA LYS A 88 8.10 7.83 -16.47
C LYS A 88 8.74 6.52 -16.94
N ASP A 89 9.36 5.78 -16.02
CA ASP A 89 10.03 4.51 -16.34
C ASP A 89 9.08 3.31 -16.37
N LEU A 90 7.95 3.38 -15.66
CA LEU A 90 6.97 2.30 -15.64
C LEU A 90 6.45 1.96 -17.05
N SER A 91 6.07 2.97 -17.84
CA SER A 91 5.47 2.79 -19.18
C SER A 91 6.42 2.19 -20.23
N ARG A 92 7.72 2.25 -19.99
CA ARG A 92 8.77 1.73 -20.89
C ARG A 92 9.47 0.48 -20.35
N THR A 93 9.04 -0.05 -19.20
CA THR A 93 9.65 -1.25 -18.59
C THR A 93 8.92 -2.50 -19.07
N LEU A 94 9.61 -3.35 -19.84
CA LEU A 94 9.04 -4.55 -20.47
C LEU A 94 7.75 -4.28 -21.27
N PRO A 95 7.71 -3.29 -22.18
CA PRO A 95 6.48 -2.85 -22.85
C PRO A 95 5.84 -3.95 -23.71
N ASN A 96 6.63 -4.92 -24.17
CA ASN A 96 6.16 -6.05 -24.97
C ASN A 96 5.61 -7.22 -24.14
N ASN A 97 5.55 -7.08 -22.80
CA ASN A 97 5.03 -8.11 -21.91
C ASN A 97 3.60 -7.77 -21.48
N ILE A 98 2.68 -8.74 -21.59
CA ILE A 98 1.25 -8.56 -21.29
C ILE A 98 0.96 -8.05 -19.87
N CYS A 99 1.85 -8.31 -18.90
CA CYS A 99 1.67 -7.83 -17.53
C CYS A 99 2.00 -6.34 -17.35
N PHE A 100 2.70 -5.72 -18.32
CA PHE A 100 3.25 -4.37 -18.21
C PHE A 100 2.93 -3.47 -19.42
N TRP A 101 2.21 -3.97 -20.43
CA TRP A 101 2.00 -3.24 -21.69
C TRP A 101 1.07 -2.02 -21.59
N GLU A 102 0.13 -2.03 -20.63
CA GLU A 102 -0.87 -0.97 -20.43
C GLU A 102 -0.65 -0.28 -19.09
N PRO A 103 -0.83 1.06 -19.00
CA PRO A 103 -0.67 1.80 -17.74
C PRO A 103 -1.56 1.30 -16.59
N SER A 104 -2.72 0.73 -16.90
CA SER A 104 -3.68 0.14 -15.95
C SER A 104 -3.38 -1.32 -15.58
N SER A 105 -2.31 -1.92 -16.16
CA SER A 105 -1.98 -3.32 -15.91
C SER A 105 -1.60 -3.56 -14.45
N LYS A 106 -2.04 -4.69 -13.89
CA LYS A 106 -1.71 -5.08 -12.50
C LYS A 106 -0.20 -5.18 -12.26
N GLY A 107 0.59 -5.54 -13.28
CA GLY A 107 2.05 -5.57 -13.18
C GLY A 107 2.64 -4.18 -13.00
N ILE A 108 2.13 -3.16 -13.70
CA ILE A 108 2.54 -1.76 -13.55
C ILE A 108 2.26 -1.26 -12.12
N GLU A 109 1.07 -1.54 -11.58
CA GLU A 109 0.71 -1.18 -10.21
C GLU A 109 1.64 -1.83 -9.17
N SER A 110 1.96 -3.10 -9.36
CA SER A 110 2.85 -3.85 -8.46
C SER A 110 4.29 -3.33 -8.56
N LEU A 111 4.76 -3.05 -9.77
CA LEU A 111 6.07 -2.48 -10.05
C LEU A 111 6.22 -1.09 -9.40
N ARG A 112 5.20 -0.23 -9.54
CA ARG A 112 5.15 1.09 -8.91
C ARG A 112 5.35 1.00 -7.40
N ARG A 113 4.58 0.13 -6.73
CA ARG A 113 4.67 -0.03 -5.26
C ARG A 113 6.02 -0.55 -4.82
N VAL A 114 6.59 -1.53 -5.53
CA VAL A 114 7.93 -2.06 -5.22
C VAL A 114 8.98 -0.96 -5.35
N LEU A 115 9.05 -0.27 -6.48
CA LEU A 115 10.08 0.74 -6.75
C LEU A 115 9.96 1.94 -5.79
N LYS A 116 8.74 2.42 -5.53
CA LYS A 116 8.50 3.49 -4.55
C LYS A 116 8.91 3.06 -3.13
N SER A 117 8.59 1.82 -2.74
CA SER A 117 9.00 1.28 -1.43
C SER A 117 10.51 1.16 -1.29
N ILE A 118 11.22 0.73 -2.34
CA ILE A 118 12.70 0.67 -2.36
C ILE A 118 13.28 2.09 -2.22
N ALA A 119 12.79 3.04 -3.01
CA ALA A 119 13.24 4.44 -2.94
C ALA A 119 13.00 5.07 -1.56
N TYR A 120 11.87 4.74 -0.92
CA TYR A 120 11.54 5.20 0.42
C TYR A 120 12.50 4.63 1.48
N ILE A 121 12.81 3.33 1.40
CA ILE A 121 13.68 2.66 2.38
C ILE A 121 15.14 3.07 2.24
N TYR A 122 15.60 3.31 1.01
CA TYR A 122 16.98 3.69 0.70
C TYR A 122 17.04 5.12 0.11
N PRO A 123 16.81 6.18 0.90
CA PRO A 123 16.74 7.55 0.40
C PRO A 123 18.04 8.04 -0.25
N ASP A 124 19.20 7.53 0.18
CA ASP A 124 20.51 7.88 -0.41
C ASP A 124 20.66 7.33 -1.85
N ILE A 125 19.90 6.28 -2.17
CA ILE A 125 19.82 5.67 -3.50
C ILE A 125 18.66 6.30 -4.29
N GLY A 126 17.49 6.41 -3.65
CA GLY A 126 16.25 6.81 -4.32
C GLY A 126 15.87 5.78 -5.39
N TYR A 127 15.78 6.23 -6.63
CA TYR A 127 15.51 5.36 -7.78
C TYR A 127 16.62 5.51 -8.82
N CYS A 128 17.26 4.39 -9.17
CA CYS A 128 18.21 4.31 -10.27
C CYS A 128 17.53 3.67 -11.48
N GLN A 129 17.64 4.33 -12.64
CA GLN A 129 17.22 3.77 -13.91
C GLN A 129 17.91 2.42 -14.15
N GLY A 130 17.12 1.40 -14.45
CA GLY A 130 17.57 0.01 -14.57
C GLY A 130 17.00 -0.92 -13.50
N MET A 131 16.74 -0.40 -12.28
CA MET A 131 16.08 -1.18 -11.21
C MET A 131 14.69 -1.67 -11.62
N GLY A 132 13.96 -0.87 -12.39
CA GLY A 132 12.62 -1.21 -12.88
C GLY A 132 12.60 -2.52 -13.67
N VAL A 133 13.60 -2.75 -14.54
CA VAL A 133 13.67 -3.95 -15.38
C VAL A 133 13.92 -5.20 -14.54
N ILE A 134 14.77 -5.10 -13.50
CA ILE A 134 15.01 -6.21 -12.55
C ILE A 134 13.72 -6.52 -11.80
N ALA A 135 13.08 -5.52 -11.21
CA ALA A 135 11.86 -5.69 -10.42
C ALA A 135 10.71 -6.25 -11.27
N ALA A 136 10.51 -5.73 -12.49
CA ALA A 136 9.48 -6.20 -13.41
C ALA A 136 9.72 -7.66 -13.84
N SER A 137 10.98 -8.03 -14.13
CA SER A 137 11.33 -9.40 -14.48
C SER A 137 11.11 -10.37 -13.32
N LEU A 138 11.41 -9.96 -12.08
CA LEU A 138 11.15 -10.78 -10.88
C LEU A 138 9.64 -10.92 -10.59
N LEU A 139 8.85 -9.88 -10.83
CA LEU A 139 7.39 -9.87 -10.64
C LEU A 139 6.64 -10.86 -11.53
N LEU A 140 7.27 -11.34 -12.61
CA LEU A 140 6.71 -12.42 -13.44
C LEU A 140 6.69 -13.78 -12.73
N PHE A 141 7.47 -13.95 -11.65
CA PHE A 141 7.63 -15.23 -10.97
C PHE A 141 7.32 -15.14 -9.47
N CYS A 142 7.65 -14.03 -8.84
CA CYS A 142 7.57 -13.84 -7.39
C CYS A 142 6.44 -12.89 -7.01
N SER A 143 5.92 -13.06 -5.79
CA SER A 143 4.98 -12.08 -5.23
C SER A 143 5.66 -10.72 -5.01
N GLU A 144 4.87 -9.65 -5.05
CA GLU A 144 5.33 -8.26 -4.87
C GLU A 144 6.23 -8.07 -3.64
N GLU A 145 5.82 -8.60 -2.48
CA GLU A 145 6.62 -8.54 -1.26
C GLU A 145 7.95 -9.29 -1.39
N THR A 146 7.94 -10.47 -2.02
CA THR A 146 9.16 -11.26 -2.22
C THR A 146 10.13 -10.51 -3.12
N VAL A 147 9.63 -9.86 -4.19
CA VAL A 147 10.45 -9.02 -5.07
C VAL A 147 11.08 -7.86 -4.30
N PHE A 148 10.32 -7.16 -3.44
CA PHE A 148 10.86 -6.11 -2.59
C PHE A 148 12.05 -6.60 -1.75
N TRP A 149 11.95 -7.76 -1.11
CA TRP A 149 13.05 -8.32 -0.31
C TRP A 149 14.22 -8.83 -1.15
N ILE A 150 13.98 -9.37 -2.35
CA ILE A 150 15.06 -9.74 -3.29
C ILE A 150 15.83 -8.49 -3.74
N ILE A 151 15.13 -7.42 -4.12
CA ILE A 151 15.77 -6.14 -4.50
C ILE A 151 16.54 -5.54 -3.33
N ALA A 152 16.00 -5.60 -2.11
CA ALA A 152 16.71 -5.20 -0.90
C ALA A 152 18.02 -5.99 -0.70
N SER A 153 18.00 -7.31 -0.95
CA SER A 153 19.20 -8.16 -0.83
C SER A 153 20.19 -7.92 -1.97
N LEU A 154 19.71 -7.60 -3.18
CA LEU A 154 20.58 -7.18 -4.27
C LEU A 154 21.34 -5.89 -3.93
N ILE A 155 20.64 -4.90 -3.37
CA ILE A 155 21.21 -3.60 -2.99
C ILE A 155 22.19 -3.74 -1.81
N GLU A 156 21.85 -4.58 -0.83
CA GLU A 156 22.62 -4.65 0.40
C GLU A 156 23.72 -5.72 0.40
N ASP A 157 23.46 -6.88 -0.19
CA ASP A 157 24.30 -8.05 0.04
C ASP A 157 25.05 -8.48 -1.24
N ILE A 158 24.42 -8.37 -2.43
CA ILE A 158 25.01 -8.87 -3.68
C ILE A 158 25.83 -7.80 -4.41
N PHE A 159 25.30 -6.58 -4.54
CA PHE A 159 25.99 -5.48 -5.21
C PHE A 159 26.81 -4.65 -4.23
N PRO A 160 27.96 -4.10 -4.65
CA PRO A 160 28.78 -3.31 -3.77
C PRO A 160 28.08 -2.00 -3.34
N PRO A 161 28.51 -1.37 -2.25
CA PRO A 161 27.98 -0.07 -1.85
C PRO A 161 28.13 0.98 -2.96
N ASN A 162 27.21 1.95 -3.01
CA ASN A 162 27.21 3.02 -4.02
C ASN A 162 27.10 2.53 -5.47
N TYR A 163 26.58 1.33 -5.70
CA TYR A 163 26.35 0.80 -7.05
C TYR A 163 25.20 1.51 -7.77
N TYR A 164 24.15 1.88 -7.04
CA TYR A 164 22.99 2.61 -7.55
C TYR A 164 22.88 4.05 -7.05
N SER A 165 23.90 4.56 -6.34
CA SER A 165 23.92 5.95 -5.88
C SER A 165 24.29 6.90 -7.02
N ARG A 166 24.11 8.21 -6.81
CA ARG A 166 24.43 9.24 -7.82
C ARG A 166 25.90 9.24 -8.27
N SER A 167 26.83 8.77 -7.44
CA SER A 167 28.25 8.72 -7.79
C SER A 167 28.62 7.49 -8.61
N PHE A 168 27.77 6.44 -8.60
CA PHE A 168 28.05 5.14 -9.23
C PHE A 168 29.42 4.56 -8.85
N LEU A 169 29.97 4.91 -7.68
CA LEU A 169 31.35 4.56 -7.32
C LEU A 169 31.57 3.04 -7.29
N GLY A 170 30.58 2.29 -6.78
CA GLY A 170 30.63 0.83 -6.76
C GLY A 170 30.62 0.24 -8.17
N LEU A 171 29.77 0.77 -9.04
CA LEU A 171 29.64 0.34 -10.43
C LEU A 171 30.89 0.69 -11.25
N GLN A 172 31.44 1.89 -11.10
CA GLN A 172 32.68 2.30 -11.77
C GLN A 172 33.86 1.43 -11.38
N ALA A 173 33.95 1.06 -10.09
CA ALA A 173 34.97 0.12 -9.64
C ALA A 173 34.80 -1.25 -10.31
N ASP A 174 33.58 -1.77 -10.39
CA ASP A 174 33.29 -3.03 -11.08
C ASP A 174 33.62 -2.97 -12.58
N GLN A 175 33.37 -1.83 -13.26
CA GLN A 175 33.82 -1.65 -14.65
C GLN A 175 35.35 -1.71 -14.79
N ARG A 176 36.10 -1.16 -13.83
CA ARG A 176 37.58 -1.26 -13.84
C ARG A 176 38.08 -2.66 -13.52
N VAL A 177 37.42 -3.38 -12.61
CA VAL A 177 37.70 -4.80 -12.34
C VAL A 177 37.44 -5.64 -13.59
N LEU A 178 36.35 -5.37 -14.30
CA LEU A 178 36.07 -6.02 -15.57
C LEU A 178 37.20 -5.79 -16.59
N GLN A 179 37.65 -4.55 -16.77
CA GLN A 179 38.78 -4.24 -17.67
C GLN A 179 40.06 -5.01 -17.29
N GLN A 180 40.34 -5.13 -15.99
CA GLN A 180 41.45 -5.94 -15.51
C GLN A 180 41.28 -7.42 -15.87
N LEU A 181 40.08 -7.98 -15.70
CA LEU A 181 39.79 -9.37 -16.05
C LEU A 181 39.89 -9.64 -17.55
N ILE A 182 39.45 -8.72 -18.41
CA ILE A 182 39.62 -8.85 -19.87
C ILE A 182 41.11 -8.87 -20.20
N GLY A 183 41.91 -8.00 -19.59
CA GLY A 183 43.37 -8.02 -19.76
C GLY A 183 44.05 -9.32 -19.33
N ILE A 184 43.48 -10.03 -18.34
CA ILE A 184 44.00 -11.32 -17.85
C ILE A 184 43.54 -12.48 -18.76
N HIS A 185 42.26 -12.51 -19.13
CA HIS A 185 41.65 -13.68 -19.77
C HIS A 185 41.56 -13.60 -21.31
N MET A 186 41.65 -12.39 -21.87
CA MET A 186 41.54 -12.09 -23.30
C MET A 186 42.50 -10.95 -23.68
N PRO A 187 43.83 -11.12 -23.50
CA PRO A 187 44.82 -10.04 -23.64
C PRO A 187 44.88 -9.45 -25.05
N GLU A 188 44.69 -10.26 -26.10
CA GLU A 188 44.67 -9.77 -27.49
C GLU A 188 43.43 -8.90 -27.75
N LEU A 189 42.25 -9.34 -27.32
CA LEU A 189 41.03 -8.54 -27.42
C LEU A 189 41.16 -7.22 -26.63
N ASN A 190 41.75 -7.27 -25.42
CA ASN A 190 42.01 -6.07 -24.62
C ASN A 190 42.96 -5.09 -25.33
N TYR A 191 43.97 -5.60 -26.05
CA TYR A 191 44.85 -4.76 -26.87
C TYR A 191 44.05 -4.08 -28.00
N ILE A 192 43.27 -4.86 -28.75
CA ILE A 192 42.46 -4.35 -29.87
C ILE A 192 41.46 -3.28 -29.40
N LEU A 193 40.76 -3.52 -28.28
CA LEU A 193 39.82 -2.55 -27.71
C LEU A 193 40.51 -1.24 -27.32
N LYS A 194 41.72 -1.30 -26.77
CA LYS A 194 42.48 -0.09 -26.37
C LYS A 194 43.07 0.66 -27.56
N ASP A 195 43.64 -0.06 -28.52
CA ASP A 195 44.26 0.51 -29.72
C ASP A 195 43.24 1.25 -30.59
N ASN A 196 41.99 0.77 -30.59
CA ASN A 196 40.87 1.34 -31.34
C ASN A 196 39.95 2.26 -30.50
N ASP A 197 40.37 2.63 -29.29
CA ASP A 197 39.65 3.50 -28.35
C ASP A 197 38.18 3.08 -28.09
N VAL A 198 37.93 1.76 -28.05
CA VAL A 198 36.60 1.20 -27.79
C VAL A 198 36.33 1.18 -26.29
N GLU A 199 35.59 2.16 -25.80
CA GLU A 199 35.18 2.21 -24.41
C GLU A 199 34.04 1.21 -24.12
N LEU A 200 34.40 0.00 -23.70
CA LEU A 200 33.46 -1.08 -23.38
C LEU A 200 32.42 -0.68 -22.31
N SER A 201 32.78 0.25 -21.41
CA SER A 201 31.92 0.73 -20.32
C SER A 201 30.57 1.26 -20.85
N LEU A 202 30.56 1.86 -22.05
CA LEU A 202 29.36 2.39 -22.71
C LEU A 202 28.30 1.31 -22.98
N ILE A 203 28.73 0.04 -23.10
CA ILE A 203 27.85 -1.11 -23.28
C ILE A 203 27.58 -1.78 -21.93
N THR A 204 28.65 -2.10 -21.19
CA THR A 204 28.61 -3.02 -20.06
C THR A 204 28.06 -2.41 -18.77
N ILE A 205 28.03 -1.07 -18.66
CA ILE A 205 27.39 -0.36 -17.54
C ILE A 205 25.91 -0.76 -17.41
N ASN A 206 25.16 -0.75 -18.52
CA ASN A 206 23.73 -1.08 -18.48
C ASN A 206 23.50 -2.58 -18.15
N TRP A 207 24.39 -3.46 -18.62
CA TRP A 207 24.32 -4.89 -18.31
C TRP A 207 24.49 -5.14 -16.81
N PHE A 208 25.48 -4.48 -16.21
CA PHE A 208 25.74 -4.53 -14.77
C PHE A 208 24.60 -3.90 -13.96
N LEU A 209 24.10 -2.73 -14.36
CA LEU A 209 22.99 -2.03 -13.68
C LEU A 209 21.70 -2.83 -13.65
N THR A 210 21.41 -3.57 -14.73
CA THR A 210 20.16 -4.33 -14.89
C THR A 210 20.30 -5.81 -14.55
N ALA A 211 21.44 -6.25 -13.98
CA ALA A 211 21.72 -7.67 -13.74
C ALA A 211 21.45 -8.54 -14.99
N PHE A 212 21.81 -8.01 -16.17
CA PHE A 212 21.54 -8.52 -17.52
C PHE A 212 20.07 -8.64 -17.96
N ALA A 213 19.11 -8.23 -17.14
CA ALA A 213 17.68 -8.35 -17.46
C ALA A 213 17.24 -7.54 -18.68
N SER A 214 18.01 -6.52 -19.07
CA SER A 214 17.73 -5.72 -20.27
C SER A 214 18.22 -6.33 -21.58
N VAL A 215 19.09 -7.35 -21.53
CA VAL A 215 19.80 -7.84 -22.72
C VAL A 215 19.65 -9.33 -22.98
N PHE A 216 19.42 -10.15 -21.95
CA PHE A 216 19.21 -11.58 -22.14
C PHE A 216 17.75 -11.94 -22.40
N SER A 217 17.57 -12.97 -23.25
CA SER A 217 16.30 -13.69 -23.32
C SER A 217 15.96 -14.28 -21.95
N MET A 218 14.66 -14.39 -21.63
CA MET A 218 14.21 -14.89 -20.33
C MET A 218 14.81 -16.26 -20.00
N ARG A 219 14.97 -17.15 -21.00
CA ARG A 219 15.55 -18.48 -20.80
C ARG A 219 17.00 -18.43 -20.27
N VAL A 220 17.81 -17.53 -20.81
CA VAL A 220 19.21 -17.36 -20.37
C VAL A 220 19.29 -16.58 -19.08
N LEU A 221 18.51 -15.49 -18.97
CA LEU A 221 18.44 -14.64 -17.78
C LEU A 221 18.15 -15.47 -16.53
N LEU A 222 17.17 -16.37 -16.60
CA LEU A 222 16.78 -17.21 -15.46
C LEU A 222 17.93 -18.13 -15.00
N ARG A 223 18.77 -18.63 -15.91
CA ARG A 223 19.94 -19.45 -15.56
C ARG A 223 21.06 -18.61 -14.95
N VAL A 224 21.30 -17.42 -15.50
CA VAL A 224 22.22 -16.43 -14.92
C VAL A 224 21.78 -16.04 -13.51
N TRP A 225 20.48 -15.84 -13.28
CA TRP A 225 19.95 -15.49 -11.97
C TRP A 225 19.94 -16.63 -10.96
N ASP A 226 19.77 -17.89 -11.40
CA ASP A 226 20.00 -19.04 -10.53
C ASP A 226 21.43 -18.99 -9.94
N CYS A 227 22.44 -18.67 -10.76
CA CYS A 227 23.82 -18.50 -10.31
C CYS A 227 24.03 -17.22 -9.50
N LEU A 228 23.47 -16.09 -9.92
CA LEU A 228 23.63 -14.79 -9.25
C LEU A 228 23.11 -14.83 -7.81
N PHE A 229 21.93 -15.43 -7.60
CA PHE A 229 21.34 -15.52 -6.27
C PHE A 229 22.03 -16.54 -5.37
N PHE A 230 22.78 -17.50 -5.93
CA PHE A 230 23.49 -18.52 -5.16
C PHE A 230 24.95 -18.18 -4.90
N PHE A 231 25.70 -17.75 -5.93
CA PHE A 231 27.12 -17.41 -5.84
C PHE A 231 27.38 -15.91 -5.61
N GLY A 232 26.34 -15.08 -5.65
CA GLY A 232 26.46 -13.63 -5.45
C GLY A 232 27.09 -12.90 -6.63
N GLY A 233 27.63 -11.71 -6.35
CA GLY A 233 28.04 -10.72 -7.35
C GLY A 233 29.18 -11.16 -8.28
N VAL A 234 30.01 -12.14 -7.88
CA VAL A 234 31.06 -12.73 -8.73
C VAL A 234 30.50 -13.29 -10.04
N THR A 235 29.25 -13.76 -10.02
CA THR A 235 28.54 -14.27 -11.21
C THR A 235 28.50 -13.23 -12.33
N MET A 236 28.36 -11.94 -12.01
CA MET A 236 28.29 -10.88 -13.01
C MET A 236 29.55 -10.85 -13.90
N PHE A 237 30.72 -11.04 -13.28
CA PHE A 237 32.00 -11.06 -13.97
C PHE A 237 32.22 -12.34 -14.75
N ARG A 238 31.91 -13.50 -14.17
CA ARG A 238 32.01 -14.80 -14.84
C ARG A 238 31.15 -14.84 -16.10
N VAL A 239 29.92 -14.35 -16.01
CA VAL A 239 29.00 -14.25 -17.15
C VAL A 239 29.55 -13.32 -18.22
N LEU A 240 29.99 -12.11 -17.86
CA LEU A 240 30.46 -11.16 -18.87
C LEU A 240 31.73 -11.63 -19.58
N ILE A 241 32.72 -12.13 -18.83
CA ILE A 241 33.93 -12.72 -19.42
C ILE A 241 33.56 -13.89 -20.33
N SER A 242 32.62 -14.74 -19.92
CA SER A 242 32.14 -15.85 -20.76
C SER A 242 31.48 -15.37 -22.06
N ILE A 243 30.62 -14.36 -22.02
CA ILE A 243 29.97 -13.80 -23.22
C ILE A 243 31.02 -13.31 -24.23
N LEU A 244 32.03 -12.57 -23.76
CA LEU A 244 33.12 -12.08 -24.63
C LEU A 244 33.97 -13.23 -25.15
N LYS A 245 34.28 -14.21 -24.29
CA LYS A 245 35.09 -15.38 -24.66
C LYS A 245 34.42 -16.26 -25.71
N ILE A 246 33.09 -16.35 -25.72
CA ILE A 246 32.32 -17.06 -26.76
C ILE A 246 32.54 -16.46 -28.16
N LYS A 247 32.82 -15.16 -28.24
CA LYS A 247 32.98 -14.40 -29.48
C LYS A 247 34.40 -13.86 -29.66
N GLU A 248 35.37 -14.35 -28.88
CA GLU A 248 36.72 -13.78 -28.87
C GLU A 248 37.38 -13.86 -30.23
N ASP A 249 37.35 -15.02 -30.90
CA ASP A 249 37.95 -15.20 -32.22
C ASP A 249 37.31 -14.27 -33.26
N ASP A 250 35.97 -14.23 -33.33
CA ASP A 250 35.22 -13.32 -34.20
C ASP A 250 35.61 -11.85 -33.97
N LEU A 251 35.75 -11.44 -32.70
CA LEU A 251 36.11 -10.06 -32.33
C LEU A 251 37.58 -9.74 -32.64
N ILE A 252 38.48 -10.72 -32.54
CA ILE A 252 39.89 -10.54 -32.90
C ILE A 252 40.05 -10.41 -34.41
N GLU A 253 39.32 -11.21 -35.20
CA GLU A 253 39.36 -11.15 -36.66
C GLU A 253 38.93 -9.78 -37.21
N MET A 254 38.03 -9.07 -36.50
CA MET A 254 37.58 -7.73 -36.88
C MET A 254 38.70 -6.69 -36.92
N LYS A 255 39.88 -6.96 -36.34
CA LYS A 255 41.03 -6.03 -36.39
C LYS A 255 41.50 -5.68 -37.80
N TYR A 256 41.12 -6.46 -38.80
CA TYR A 256 41.48 -6.25 -40.21
C TYR A 256 40.44 -5.44 -40.99
N ASN A 257 39.30 -5.09 -40.38
CA ASN A 257 38.21 -4.39 -41.07
C ASN A 257 38.47 -2.87 -41.12
N GLU A 258 37.86 -2.17 -42.08
CA GLU A 258 38.06 -0.71 -42.23
C GLU A 258 37.39 0.12 -41.11
N ASN A 259 36.33 -0.40 -40.48
CA ASN A 259 35.54 0.28 -39.43
C ASN A 259 35.53 -0.49 -38.09
N VAL A 260 36.70 -0.97 -37.66
CA VAL A 260 36.89 -1.84 -36.49
C VAL A 260 36.13 -1.35 -35.24
N THR A 261 36.29 -0.07 -34.86
CA THR A 261 35.67 0.49 -33.64
C THR A 261 34.15 0.32 -33.63
N VAL A 262 33.47 0.66 -34.73
CA VAL A 262 32.00 0.62 -34.83
C VAL A 262 31.51 -0.83 -34.87
N GLU A 263 32.22 -1.69 -35.59
CA GLU A 263 31.86 -3.09 -35.74
C GLU A 263 32.05 -3.88 -34.43
N LEU A 264 33.15 -3.64 -33.71
CA LEU A 264 33.37 -4.18 -32.36
C LEU A 264 32.26 -3.74 -31.41
N PHE A 265 31.95 -2.45 -31.38
CA PHE A 265 30.90 -1.92 -30.51
C PHE A 265 29.53 -2.58 -30.78
N ASN A 266 29.13 -2.63 -32.06
CA ASN A 266 27.86 -3.21 -32.46
C ASN A 266 27.82 -4.73 -32.18
N THR A 267 28.88 -5.46 -32.52
CA THR A 267 28.96 -6.90 -32.31
C THR A 267 28.87 -7.22 -30.83
N ILE A 268 29.68 -6.56 -29.99
CA ILE A 268 29.66 -6.76 -28.53
C ILE A 268 28.28 -6.47 -27.96
N SER A 269 27.62 -5.38 -28.41
CA SER A 269 26.28 -5.02 -27.93
C SER A 269 25.20 -6.07 -28.25
N GLN A 270 25.39 -6.86 -29.32
CA GLN A 270 24.43 -7.85 -29.81
C GLN A 270 24.68 -9.27 -29.30
N ILE A 271 25.86 -9.57 -28.73
CA ILE A 271 26.20 -10.92 -28.26
C ILE A 271 25.13 -11.49 -27.32
N PRO A 272 24.63 -10.77 -26.29
CA PRO A 272 23.64 -11.33 -25.37
C PRO A 272 22.35 -11.80 -26.07
N ALA A 273 21.90 -11.07 -27.10
CA ALA A 273 20.69 -11.41 -27.86
C ALA A 273 20.89 -12.67 -28.73
N SER A 274 22.12 -12.95 -29.16
CA SER A 274 22.45 -14.16 -29.92
C SER A 274 22.47 -15.44 -29.06
N LEU A 275 22.59 -15.30 -27.74
CA LEU A 275 22.69 -16.42 -26.81
C LEU A 275 21.29 -16.98 -26.49
N ASN A 276 20.93 -18.08 -27.19
CA ASN A 276 19.64 -18.76 -27.01
C ASN A 276 19.72 -20.02 -26.14
N ASN A 277 20.91 -20.64 -26.06
CA ASN A 277 21.13 -21.84 -25.27
C ASN A 277 22.01 -21.51 -24.05
N PRO A 278 21.44 -21.55 -22.82
CA PRO A 278 22.20 -21.21 -21.62
C PRO A 278 23.29 -22.23 -21.28
N ARG A 279 23.22 -23.46 -21.79
CA ARG A 279 24.11 -24.55 -21.36
C ARG A 279 25.58 -24.22 -21.57
N TYR A 280 25.93 -23.82 -22.79
CA TYR A 280 27.30 -23.48 -23.14
C TYR A 280 27.83 -22.27 -22.34
N LEU A 281 26.98 -21.25 -22.15
CA LEU A 281 27.32 -20.10 -21.32
C LEU A 281 27.60 -20.52 -19.87
N MET A 282 26.77 -21.40 -19.29
CA MET A 282 26.97 -21.88 -17.92
C MET A 282 28.24 -22.73 -17.78
N GLU A 283 28.50 -23.65 -18.72
CA GLU A 283 29.73 -24.46 -18.74
C GLU A 283 30.98 -23.57 -18.77
N LEU A 284 30.95 -22.50 -19.56
CA LEU A 284 32.04 -21.54 -19.63
C LEU A 284 32.14 -20.67 -18.36
N CYS A 285 31.01 -20.28 -17.75
CA CYS A 285 31.03 -19.58 -16.46
C CYS A 285 31.67 -20.44 -15.37
N THR A 286 31.40 -21.75 -15.37
CA THR A 286 31.96 -22.71 -14.41
C THR A 286 33.46 -22.92 -14.61
N SER A 287 33.98 -22.81 -15.84
CA SER A 287 35.43 -22.94 -16.07
C SER A 287 36.24 -21.81 -15.42
N PHE A 288 35.62 -20.65 -15.19
CA PHE A 288 36.24 -19.50 -14.54
C PHE A 288 36.12 -19.49 -13.01
N GLU A 289 35.54 -20.51 -12.37
CA GLU A 289 35.29 -20.45 -10.92
C GLU A 289 36.54 -20.31 -10.08
N PHE A 290 37.62 -20.97 -10.49
CA PHE A 290 38.91 -20.95 -9.78
C PHE A 290 39.75 -19.72 -10.12
N SER A 291 39.53 -19.08 -11.27
CA SER A 291 40.29 -17.90 -11.69
C SER A 291 39.59 -16.59 -11.36
N ILE A 292 38.26 -16.57 -11.37
CA ILE A 292 37.41 -15.43 -11.01
C ILE A 292 36.67 -15.81 -9.72
N THR A 293 37.38 -15.74 -8.61
CA THR A 293 36.84 -16.03 -7.27
C THR A 293 36.21 -14.78 -6.65
N GLU A 294 35.33 -14.97 -5.68
CA GLU A 294 34.73 -13.87 -4.92
C GLU A 294 35.80 -13.02 -4.21
N GLU A 295 36.78 -13.67 -3.58
CA GLU A 295 37.90 -13.02 -2.90
C GLU A 295 38.74 -12.16 -3.86
N PHE A 296 39.01 -12.66 -5.08
CA PHE A 296 39.72 -11.90 -6.09
C PHE A 296 38.93 -10.64 -6.48
N ILE A 297 37.63 -10.79 -6.76
CA ILE A 297 36.76 -9.67 -7.14
C ILE A 297 36.69 -8.64 -6.02
N GLU A 298 36.51 -9.07 -4.78
CA GLU A 298 36.44 -8.16 -3.63
C GLU A 298 37.74 -7.38 -3.45
N THR A 299 38.89 -8.05 -3.58
CA THR A 299 40.22 -7.44 -3.46
C THR A 299 40.47 -6.44 -4.60
N ALA A 300 40.20 -6.84 -5.85
CA ALA A 300 40.36 -5.98 -7.01
C ALA A 300 39.42 -4.76 -6.92
N ARG A 301 38.17 -4.95 -6.51
CA ARG A 301 37.20 -3.86 -6.32
C ARG A 301 37.67 -2.85 -5.29
N LYS A 302 38.12 -3.30 -4.11
CA LYS A 302 38.65 -2.41 -3.06
C LYS A 302 39.82 -1.58 -3.58
N HIS A 303 40.72 -2.21 -4.34
CA HIS A 303 41.84 -1.53 -4.96
C HIS A 303 41.38 -0.45 -5.97
N GLN A 304 40.46 -0.79 -6.88
CA GLN A 304 39.94 0.15 -7.87
C GLN A 304 39.13 1.30 -7.25
N GLN A 305 38.37 1.03 -6.18
CA GLN A 305 37.67 2.06 -5.42
C GLN A 305 38.64 3.05 -4.77
N ALA A 306 39.74 2.57 -4.20
CA ALA A 306 40.76 3.44 -3.62
C ALA A 306 41.39 4.37 -4.67
N ILE A 307 41.66 3.87 -5.88
CA ILE A 307 42.17 4.69 -7.00
C ILE A 307 41.14 5.76 -7.40
N LEU A 308 39.87 5.39 -7.52
CA LEU A 308 38.79 6.34 -7.88
C LEU A 308 38.65 7.46 -6.84
N LEU A 309 38.72 7.11 -5.55
CA LEU A 309 38.62 8.08 -4.45
C LEU A 309 39.86 8.99 -4.37
N ALA A 310 41.06 8.44 -4.58
CA ALA A 310 42.29 9.23 -4.66
C ALA A 310 42.26 10.22 -5.83
N GLY A 311 41.73 9.82 -7.00
CA GLY A 311 41.53 10.69 -8.15
C GLY A 311 40.55 11.85 -7.90
N GLN A 312 39.66 11.70 -6.92
CA GLN A 312 38.74 12.76 -6.46
C GLN A 312 39.31 13.63 -5.33
N GLY A 313 40.60 13.44 -4.96
CA GLY A 313 41.28 14.21 -3.92
C GLY A 313 41.01 13.72 -2.49
N LEU A 314 40.43 12.54 -2.30
CA LEU A 314 40.19 11.93 -0.99
C LEU A 314 41.37 11.02 -0.60
N ILE A 315 42.09 11.37 0.47
CA ILE A 315 43.23 10.57 0.96
C ILE A 315 42.69 9.36 1.72
N ILE A 316 42.94 8.16 1.21
CA ILE A 316 42.53 6.90 1.85
C ILE A 316 43.78 6.08 2.19
N ASN A 317 43.98 5.82 3.48
CA ASN A 317 45.01 4.89 3.94
C ASN A 317 44.53 3.45 3.66
N THR A 318 45.19 2.78 2.71
CA THR A 318 44.85 1.45 2.17
C THR A 318 45.02 0.30 3.16
N ASN A 319 45.76 0.51 4.26
CA ASN A 319 46.01 -0.53 5.26
C ASN A 319 44.92 -0.61 6.35
N ASN A 320 44.02 0.38 6.41
CA ASN A 320 42.91 0.40 7.37
C ASN A 320 41.60 0.07 6.67
N ILE A 321 41.07 -1.14 6.94
CA ILE A 321 39.75 -1.65 6.48
C ILE A 321 38.60 -0.67 6.84
N THR A 322 38.82 0.25 7.77
CA THR A 322 37.86 1.24 8.26
C THR A 322 37.69 2.48 7.38
N ASN A 323 38.55 2.71 6.38
CA ASN A 323 38.55 3.96 5.60
C ASN A 323 37.79 3.87 4.27
N LEU A 324 37.38 2.68 3.84
CA LEU A 324 36.38 2.54 2.80
C LEU A 324 35.01 2.80 3.43
N PRO A 325 34.12 3.59 2.82
CA PRO A 325 32.80 3.86 3.37
C PRO A 325 32.06 2.52 3.57
N LYS A 326 32.11 2.01 4.81
CA LYS A 326 31.30 0.87 5.25
C LYS A 326 29.87 1.22 4.91
N GLN A 327 29.15 0.24 4.37
CA GLN A 327 27.75 0.29 3.97
C GLN A 327 26.89 1.00 5.03
N HIS A 328 26.81 2.33 4.95
CA HIS A 328 25.89 3.15 5.71
C HIS A 328 24.86 3.68 4.73
N VAL A 329 24.16 2.76 4.07
CA VAL A 329 22.89 3.16 3.46
C VAL A 329 22.00 3.55 4.63
N ARG A 330 21.64 4.83 4.76
CA ARG A 330 20.76 5.29 5.83
C ARG A 330 19.38 4.69 5.59
N ARG A 331 19.14 3.48 6.11
CA ARG A 331 17.80 2.91 6.20
C ARG A 331 16.97 3.92 6.99
N ARG A 332 15.85 4.41 6.43
CA ARG A 332 14.87 5.10 7.26
C ARG A 332 14.55 4.16 8.42
N ARG A 333 14.78 4.62 9.66
CA ARG A 333 14.34 3.89 10.84
C ARG A 333 12.82 3.96 10.85
N LEU A 334 12.19 3.08 10.09
CA LEU A 334 10.87 2.58 10.39
C LEU A 334 11.07 1.74 11.65
N THR A 335 11.12 2.38 12.80
CA THR A 335 10.88 1.66 14.04
C THR A 335 9.51 1.05 13.84
N GLY A 336 9.46 -0.28 13.69
CA GLY A 336 8.20 -1.01 13.82
C GLY A 336 7.49 -0.46 15.04
N SER A 337 6.16 -0.33 14.97
CA SER A 337 5.36 -0.11 16.16
C SER A 337 5.92 -1.03 17.24
N LYS A 338 6.59 -0.44 18.24
CA LYS A 338 7.22 -1.19 19.31
C LYS A 338 6.14 -2.13 19.82
N SER A 339 6.47 -3.42 19.94
CA SER A 339 5.59 -4.37 20.63
C SER A 339 5.03 -3.69 21.87
N PHE A 340 3.71 -3.77 22.04
CA PHE A 340 2.94 -3.20 23.15
C PHE A 340 3.63 -3.45 24.51
N VAL A 341 4.34 -4.57 24.64
CA VAL A 341 5.12 -4.95 25.82
C VAL A 341 6.33 -4.03 26.05
N GLN A 342 7.05 -3.60 25.02
CA GLN A 342 8.20 -2.70 25.17
C GLN A 342 7.80 -1.22 25.21
N GLN A 343 6.60 -0.87 24.70
CA GLN A 343 5.94 0.39 25.04
C GLN A 343 5.51 0.41 26.51
N ILE A 344 4.97 -0.68 27.05
CA ILE A 344 4.63 -0.81 28.48
C ILE A 344 5.88 -0.77 29.37
N PHE A 345 6.97 -1.46 28.99
CA PHE A 345 8.21 -1.47 29.79
C PHE A 345 9.06 -0.19 29.61
N ALA A 346 8.94 0.53 28.49
CA ALA A 346 9.49 1.89 28.37
C ALA A 346 8.63 2.92 29.14
N SER A 347 7.31 2.70 29.21
CA SER A 347 6.39 3.52 30.03
C SER A 347 6.64 3.35 31.53
N SER A 348 7.28 2.25 31.96
CA SER A 348 7.70 2.07 33.36
C SER A 348 9.04 2.73 33.72
N LYS A 349 9.72 3.39 32.78
CA LYS A 349 10.94 4.17 33.05
C LYS A 349 10.79 5.68 32.81
N GLU A 350 9.64 6.15 32.36
CA GLU A 350 9.34 7.57 32.16
C GLU A 350 8.46 8.16 33.27
N GLN A 351 8.56 7.64 34.50
CA GLN A 351 7.83 8.21 35.64
C GLN A 351 8.56 9.31 36.41
N ASP A 352 9.80 9.67 36.06
CA ASP A 352 10.57 10.67 36.84
C ASP A 352 11.13 11.88 36.07
N THR A 353 10.70 12.13 34.83
CA THR A 353 11.13 13.36 34.10
C THR A 353 10.04 13.98 33.24
N GLU A 354 8.96 14.47 33.83
CA GLU A 354 8.06 15.41 33.13
C GLU A 354 7.51 16.49 34.09
N SER A 355 8.20 17.64 34.13
CA SER A 355 7.61 18.89 34.61
C SER A 355 8.03 20.08 33.74
N ASP A 356 7.60 20.09 32.47
CA ASP A 356 7.47 21.36 31.76
C ASP A 356 6.02 21.52 31.25
N PRO A 357 5.22 22.43 31.83
CA PRO A 357 3.87 22.73 31.35
C PRO A 357 3.86 23.23 29.89
N LYS A 358 4.99 23.73 29.36
CA LYS A 358 5.08 24.18 27.97
C LYS A 358 4.92 23.03 26.97
N THR A 359 5.55 21.87 27.19
CA THR A 359 5.44 20.70 26.30
C THR A 359 4.04 20.07 26.32
N LYS A 360 3.31 20.14 27.44
CA LYS A 360 1.90 19.72 27.51
C LYS A 360 0.99 20.65 26.69
N ASN A 361 1.19 21.96 26.79
CA ASN A 361 0.41 22.93 26.01
C ASN A 361 0.68 22.86 24.50
N VAL A 362 1.91 22.53 24.10
CA VAL A 362 2.28 22.30 22.69
C VAL A 362 1.52 21.11 22.09
N ARG A 363 1.51 19.95 22.76
CA ARG A 363 0.77 18.76 22.30
C ARG A 363 -0.74 18.99 22.22
N LEU A 364 -1.31 19.75 23.16
CA LEU A 364 -2.73 20.11 23.13
C LEU A 364 -3.08 20.98 21.91
N THR A 365 -2.18 21.90 21.56
CA THR A 365 -2.36 22.80 20.42
C THR A 365 -2.26 22.03 19.10
N GLU A 366 -1.34 21.07 19.02
CA GLU A 366 -1.15 20.17 17.88
C GLU A 366 -2.43 19.38 17.56
N LEU A 367 -3.09 18.79 18.57
CA LEU A 367 -4.35 18.04 18.37
C LEU A 367 -5.49 18.90 17.81
N ILE A 368 -5.58 20.16 18.24
CA ILE A 368 -6.60 21.10 17.73
C ILE A 368 -6.25 21.54 16.31
N VAL A 369 -4.97 21.78 16.02
CA VAL A 369 -4.50 22.12 14.67
C VAL A 369 -4.77 20.98 13.69
N ASP A 370 -4.51 19.74 14.08
CA ASP A 370 -4.77 18.56 13.25
C ASP A 370 -6.26 18.38 12.95
N LEU A 371 -7.14 18.61 13.94
CA LEU A 371 -8.58 18.59 13.71
C LEU A 371 -9.01 19.69 12.74
N ARG A 372 -8.55 20.92 12.98
CA ARG A 372 -8.88 22.07 12.13
C ARG A 372 -8.43 21.84 10.70
N ASP A 373 -7.23 21.31 10.52
CA ASP A 373 -6.69 20.97 9.21
C ASP A 373 -7.52 19.87 8.53
N ALA A 374 -7.95 18.83 9.26
CA ALA A 374 -8.84 17.79 8.74
C ALA A 374 -10.19 18.36 8.25
N VAL A 375 -10.79 19.29 9.01
CA VAL A 375 -12.03 19.99 8.63
C VAL A 375 -11.81 20.84 7.38
N LEU A 376 -10.75 21.67 7.36
CA LEU A 376 -10.46 22.54 6.23
C LEU A 376 -10.15 21.77 4.94
N HIS A 377 -9.54 20.60 5.04
CA HIS A 377 -9.33 19.72 3.90
C HIS A 377 -10.63 19.21 3.26
N ILE A 378 -11.70 19.05 4.05
CA ILE A 378 -13.03 18.71 3.53
C ILE A 378 -13.64 19.96 2.88
N CYS A 379 -13.59 21.12 3.54
CA CYS A 379 -14.15 22.35 2.95
C CYS A 379 -13.48 22.72 1.62
N ARG A 380 -12.13 22.63 1.54
CA ARG A 380 -11.38 22.89 0.31
C ARG A 380 -11.70 21.88 -0.78
N TYR A 381 -11.95 20.62 -0.43
CA TYR A 381 -12.32 19.60 -1.40
C TYR A 381 -13.62 19.97 -2.15
N PHE A 382 -14.65 20.45 -1.46
CA PHE A 382 -15.88 20.89 -2.13
C PHE A 382 -15.64 22.12 -3.04
N ILE A 383 -14.79 23.06 -2.60
CA ILE A 383 -14.42 24.25 -3.42
C ILE A 383 -13.63 23.85 -4.67
N GLU A 384 -12.70 22.91 -4.54
CA GLU A 384 -11.89 22.39 -5.66
C GLU A 384 -12.74 21.62 -6.67
N CYS A 385 -13.77 20.91 -6.19
CA CYS A 385 -14.69 20.16 -7.04
C CYS A 385 -15.65 21.08 -7.82
N ASP A 386 -16.07 22.21 -7.24
CA ASP A 386 -16.92 23.19 -7.92
C ASP A 386 -16.67 24.61 -7.38
N GLU A 387 -16.15 25.47 -8.27
CA GLU A 387 -15.82 26.87 -7.99
C GLU A 387 -17.03 27.70 -7.53
N SER A 388 -18.27 27.27 -7.79
CA SER A 388 -19.47 27.94 -7.27
C SER A 388 -19.50 27.96 -5.73
N PHE A 389 -18.90 26.95 -5.08
CA PHE A 389 -18.78 26.88 -3.62
C PHE A 389 -17.84 27.94 -3.04
N LYS A 390 -16.93 28.52 -3.82
CA LYS A 390 -15.95 29.52 -3.34
C LYS A 390 -16.58 30.78 -2.77
N ARG A 391 -17.80 31.13 -3.23
CA ARG A 391 -18.56 32.30 -2.75
C ARG A 391 -19.56 31.96 -1.63
N ILE A 392 -19.84 30.67 -1.43
CA ILE A 392 -20.91 30.17 -0.56
C ILE A 392 -20.32 29.58 0.73
N VAL A 393 -19.20 28.87 0.63
CA VAL A 393 -18.57 28.14 1.74
C VAL A 393 -17.79 29.08 2.65
N ASN A 394 -18.13 29.06 3.93
CA ASN A 394 -17.32 29.69 4.97
C ASN A 394 -16.18 28.77 5.42
N LEU A 395 -14.94 29.25 5.39
CA LEU A 395 -13.74 28.55 5.86
C LEU A 395 -13.31 28.98 7.27
N GLN A 396 -13.96 29.99 7.85
CA GLN A 396 -13.63 30.51 9.16
C GLN A 396 -14.70 30.09 10.17
N ALA A 397 -14.29 29.31 11.16
CA ALA A 397 -15.14 28.97 12.29
C ALA A 397 -15.51 30.25 13.05
N ASP A 398 -16.81 30.42 13.29
CA ASP A 398 -17.29 31.48 14.17
C ASP A 398 -17.28 30.98 15.63
N TYR A 399 -16.54 31.70 16.47
CA TYR A 399 -16.35 31.43 17.90
C TYR A 399 -17.16 32.39 18.78
N SER A 400 -18.10 33.14 18.20
CA SER A 400 -19.03 33.98 18.97
C SER A 400 -19.87 33.12 19.92
N ALA A 401 -20.25 33.68 21.06
CA ALA A 401 -21.01 32.98 22.09
C ALA A 401 -22.49 32.90 21.68
N GLU A 402 -22.82 31.96 20.79
CA GLU A 402 -24.22 31.68 20.43
C GLU A 402 -24.91 30.79 21.46
N ASP A 403 -26.20 31.03 21.68
CA ASP A 403 -27.03 30.28 22.61
C ASP A 403 -27.35 28.88 22.04
N GLN A 404 -27.05 27.83 22.81
CA GLN A 404 -27.19 26.42 22.41
C GLN A 404 -28.62 26.07 21.97
N GLN A 405 -29.62 26.81 22.47
CA GLN A 405 -31.02 26.66 22.10
C GLN A 405 -31.32 27.19 20.69
N SER A 406 -30.61 28.23 20.23
CA SER A 406 -30.79 28.83 18.90
C SER A 406 -30.31 27.89 17.79
N GLU A 407 -29.17 27.23 17.99
CA GLU A 407 -28.60 26.27 17.02
C GLU A 407 -29.50 25.03 16.86
N LYS A 408 -30.03 24.50 17.96
CA LYS A 408 -30.99 23.37 17.90
C LYS A 408 -32.25 23.77 17.14
N VAL A 409 -32.77 24.97 17.38
CA VAL A 409 -33.96 25.47 16.66
C VAL A 409 -33.67 25.66 15.17
N GLU A 410 -32.50 26.17 14.80
CA GLU A 410 -32.11 26.33 13.40
C GLU A 410 -31.96 24.97 12.70
N PHE A 411 -31.28 24.01 13.34
CA PHE A 411 -31.18 22.63 12.85
C PHE A 411 -32.56 22.00 12.58
N LEU A 412 -33.50 22.18 13.51
CA LEU A 412 -34.87 21.68 13.35
C LEU A 412 -35.60 22.39 12.20
N LYS A 413 -35.43 23.71 12.03
CA LYS A 413 -36.05 24.50 10.95
C LYS A 413 -35.54 24.14 9.56
N THR A 414 -34.23 23.97 9.37
CA THR A 414 -33.64 23.62 8.07
C THR A 414 -34.19 22.28 7.55
N ARG A 415 -34.48 21.36 8.47
CA ARG A 415 -35.05 20.04 8.15
C ARG A 415 -36.50 20.04 7.64
N HIS A 416 -37.23 21.14 7.80
CA HIS A 416 -38.63 21.24 7.40
C HIS A 416 -38.82 21.71 5.94
N ARG A 417 -37.75 21.96 5.17
CA ARG A 417 -37.83 22.89 4.01
C ARG A 417 -37.58 22.36 2.60
N ALA A 418 -37.44 21.07 2.30
CA ALA A 418 -37.17 20.70 0.89
C ALA A 418 -37.75 19.38 0.39
N TYR A 419 -38.04 19.40 -0.93
CA TYR A 419 -38.47 18.29 -1.76
C TYR A 419 -37.38 17.21 -1.78
N ARG A 420 -37.79 15.94 -1.81
CA ARG A 420 -36.88 14.78 -1.91
C ARG A 420 -36.09 14.83 -3.20
N ARG A 421 -34.83 14.38 -3.19
CA ARG A 421 -34.05 14.21 -4.42
C ARG A 421 -33.69 12.75 -4.66
N ALA A 422 -33.77 12.32 -5.91
CA ALA A 422 -33.41 10.97 -6.33
C ALA A 422 -32.31 11.03 -7.41
N ARG A 423 -31.39 10.07 -7.37
CA ARG A 423 -30.32 9.90 -8.35
C ARG A 423 -30.73 8.83 -9.35
N ALA A 424 -30.61 9.15 -10.63
CA ALA A 424 -30.80 8.18 -11.69
C ALA A 424 -29.73 7.07 -11.62
N LEU A 425 -30.17 5.82 -11.53
CA LEU A 425 -29.30 4.63 -11.60
C LEU A 425 -29.02 4.22 -13.06
N LEU A 426 -29.88 4.65 -13.97
CA LEU A 426 -29.90 4.29 -15.39
C LEU A 426 -30.21 5.52 -16.25
N ASP A 427 -29.84 5.45 -17.53
CA ASP A 427 -30.32 6.42 -18.51
C ASP A 427 -31.80 6.18 -18.79
N PHE A 428 -32.61 7.24 -18.77
CA PHE A 428 -34.01 7.21 -19.18
C PHE A 428 -34.23 8.26 -20.27
N ARG A 429 -34.43 7.80 -21.50
CA ARG A 429 -34.65 8.70 -22.64
C ARG A 429 -36.12 9.01 -22.73
N ARG A 430 -36.45 10.30 -22.69
CA ARG A 430 -37.78 10.83 -22.97
C ARG A 430 -38.25 10.40 -24.36
N GLN A 431 -39.36 9.68 -24.42
CA GLN A 431 -40.06 9.30 -25.66
C GLN A 431 -41.28 10.18 -25.87
N ASP A 432 -41.99 10.53 -24.80
CA ASP A 432 -43.21 11.35 -24.81
C ASP A 432 -43.06 12.67 -24.05
N ASP A 433 -43.99 13.60 -24.28
CA ASP A 433 -43.91 14.95 -23.72
C ASP A 433 -44.13 15.05 -22.21
N ASP A 434 -44.75 14.04 -21.63
CA ASP A 434 -45.03 13.92 -20.20
C ASP A 434 -43.92 13.17 -19.43
N GLU A 435 -42.98 12.53 -20.13
CA GLU A 435 -41.83 11.83 -19.54
C GLU A 435 -40.67 12.77 -19.19
N LEU A 436 -40.02 12.54 -18.04
CA LEU A 436 -38.81 13.24 -17.63
C LEU A 436 -37.57 12.45 -18.07
N GLY A 437 -36.92 12.88 -19.15
CA GLY A 437 -35.65 12.29 -19.57
C GLY A 437 -34.48 12.71 -18.69
N PHE A 438 -33.64 11.75 -18.30
CA PHE A 438 -32.42 11.97 -17.52
C PHE A 438 -31.34 10.94 -17.86
N ARG A 439 -30.10 11.25 -17.54
CA ARG A 439 -28.95 10.35 -17.66
C ARG A 439 -28.63 9.71 -16.32
N LYS A 440 -27.98 8.55 -16.35
CA LYS A 440 -27.42 7.92 -15.17
C LYS A 440 -26.57 8.93 -14.40
N ASN A 441 -26.82 9.00 -13.09
CA ASN A 441 -26.29 9.95 -12.10
C ASN A 441 -26.91 11.35 -12.09
N ASP A 442 -27.89 11.68 -12.94
CA ASP A 442 -28.65 12.93 -12.82
C ASP A 442 -29.44 12.97 -11.50
N ILE A 443 -29.59 14.17 -10.95
CA ILE A 443 -30.32 14.42 -9.71
C ILE A 443 -31.68 15.02 -10.03
N ILE A 444 -32.71 14.25 -9.69
CA ILE A 444 -34.10 14.53 -9.93
C ILE A 444 -34.73 15.05 -8.65
N THR A 445 -35.34 16.22 -8.70
CA THR A 445 -36.19 16.71 -7.61
C THR A 445 -37.51 15.95 -7.67
N VAL A 446 -37.78 15.10 -6.69
CA VAL A 446 -39.02 14.32 -6.58
C VAL A 446 -40.12 15.23 -6.04
N ILE A 447 -41.10 15.52 -6.89
CA ILE A 447 -42.23 16.40 -6.58
C ILE A 447 -43.42 15.59 -6.03
N CYS A 448 -43.64 14.37 -6.54
CA CYS A 448 -44.73 13.50 -6.10
C CYS A 448 -44.34 12.02 -6.24
N GLU A 449 -44.51 11.25 -5.15
CA GLU A 449 -44.18 9.82 -5.05
C GLU A 449 -45.40 8.94 -4.68
N LYS A 450 -46.61 9.41 -4.99
CA LYS A 450 -47.85 8.72 -4.58
C LYS A 450 -48.05 7.34 -5.20
N ASP A 451 -47.35 7.04 -6.28
CA ASP A 451 -47.41 5.77 -7.01
C ASP A 451 -46.08 5.01 -6.85
N GLU A 452 -46.14 3.71 -6.56
CA GLU A 452 -44.95 2.88 -6.30
C GLU A 452 -44.04 2.67 -7.52
N HIS A 453 -44.56 2.89 -8.72
CA HIS A 453 -43.89 2.58 -9.97
C HIS A 453 -43.51 3.84 -10.76
N CYS A 454 -44.28 4.92 -10.60
CA CYS A 454 -44.17 6.12 -11.42
C CYS A 454 -44.16 7.40 -10.56
N TRP A 455 -43.03 8.12 -10.54
CA TRP A 455 -42.88 9.35 -9.77
C TRP A 455 -42.87 10.57 -10.68
N ILE A 456 -43.25 11.73 -10.14
CA ILE A 456 -43.15 13.02 -10.85
C ILE A 456 -41.97 13.78 -10.30
N GLY A 457 -41.11 14.31 -11.17
CA GLY A 457 -40.00 15.14 -10.73
C GLY A 457 -39.52 16.13 -11.77
N GLU A 458 -38.44 16.81 -11.42
CA GLU A 458 -37.87 17.90 -12.20
C GLU A 458 -36.34 17.81 -12.25
N VAL A 459 -35.78 18.00 -13.45
CA VAL A 459 -34.34 18.06 -13.74
C VAL A 459 -34.11 19.18 -14.75
N ASN A 460 -33.16 20.08 -14.48
CA ASN A 460 -32.78 21.17 -15.39
C ASN A 460 -33.97 22.03 -15.88
N GLY A 461 -34.99 22.23 -15.02
CA GLY A 461 -36.21 22.99 -15.34
C GLY A 461 -37.22 22.26 -16.22
N LEU A 462 -36.96 20.99 -16.57
CA LEU A 462 -37.91 20.11 -17.24
C LEU A 462 -38.60 19.24 -16.20
N ARG A 463 -39.92 19.12 -16.31
CA ARG A 463 -40.77 18.36 -15.38
C ARG A 463 -41.53 17.28 -16.14
N GLY A 464 -41.60 16.09 -15.56
CA GLY A 464 -42.31 14.95 -16.14
C GLY A 464 -42.34 13.77 -15.18
N TRP A 465 -42.97 12.69 -15.60
CA TRP A 465 -42.99 11.44 -14.85
C TRP A 465 -41.78 10.55 -15.18
N PHE A 466 -41.38 9.71 -14.25
CA PHE A 466 -40.31 8.74 -14.45
C PHE A 466 -40.48 7.47 -13.60
N PRO A 467 -39.89 6.33 -14.03
CA PRO A 467 -39.98 5.09 -13.27
C PRO A 467 -39.21 5.14 -11.93
N ALA A 468 -39.89 4.85 -10.82
CA ALA A 468 -39.30 4.85 -9.48
C ALA A 468 -38.10 3.88 -9.36
N LYS A 469 -38.14 2.74 -10.06
CA LYS A 469 -37.07 1.72 -10.05
C LYS A 469 -35.78 2.18 -10.72
N PHE A 470 -35.83 3.25 -11.50
CA PHE A 470 -34.68 3.75 -12.26
C PHE A 470 -33.88 4.76 -11.45
N VAL A 471 -34.33 5.06 -10.24
CA VAL A 471 -33.72 6.04 -9.38
C VAL A 471 -33.52 5.47 -7.98
N GLU A 472 -32.56 6.03 -7.26
CA GLU A 472 -32.35 5.79 -5.84
C GLU A 472 -32.61 7.10 -5.11
N ILE A 473 -33.42 7.10 -4.06
CA ILE A 473 -33.59 8.30 -3.23
C ILE A 473 -32.24 8.59 -2.57
N VAL A 474 -31.70 9.77 -2.83
CA VAL A 474 -30.38 10.18 -2.29
C VAL A 474 -30.53 11.21 -1.19
N ASP A 475 -31.63 11.96 -1.21
CA ASP A 475 -31.91 12.95 -0.20
C ASP A 475 -33.35 12.84 0.29
N ASP A 476 -33.52 12.02 1.33
CA ASP A 476 -34.79 11.79 2.02
C ASP A 476 -35.24 13.00 2.87
N ARG A 477 -34.38 14.03 3.01
CA ARG A 477 -34.50 15.07 4.06
C ARG A 477 -34.34 16.52 3.58
N GLY A 478 -34.28 16.76 2.26
CA GLY A 478 -34.30 18.11 1.69
C GLY A 478 -33.01 18.92 1.88
N ARG A 479 -31.85 18.29 1.77
CA ARG A 479 -30.54 18.96 1.81
C ARG A 479 -30.06 19.27 0.38
N ASP A 480 -29.21 20.28 0.22
CA ASP A 480 -28.58 20.60 -1.07
C ASP A 480 -27.58 19.50 -1.46
N TYR A 481 -28.09 18.38 -1.94
CA TYR A 481 -27.30 17.23 -2.36
C TYR A 481 -26.30 17.64 -3.44
N THR A 482 -25.07 17.12 -3.29
CA THR A 482 -24.00 17.26 -4.28
C THR A 482 -23.36 15.90 -4.50
N ILE A 483 -22.93 15.62 -5.74
CA ILE A 483 -22.23 14.37 -6.07
C ILE A 483 -20.89 14.24 -5.34
N TYR A 484 -20.28 15.36 -4.93
CA TYR A 484 -18.98 15.41 -4.27
C TYR A 484 -19.05 14.88 -2.83
N GLY A 485 -20.22 14.96 -2.19
CA GLY A 485 -20.47 14.38 -0.87
C GLY A 485 -20.90 12.91 -0.90
N ASP A 486 -21.09 12.31 -2.09
CA ASP A 486 -21.56 10.94 -2.27
C ASP A 486 -20.38 9.98 -2.45
N GLU A 487 -20.20 9.06 -1.52
CA GLU A 487 -19.06 8.12 -1.56
C GLU A 487 -19.12 7.09 -2.70
N ALA A 488 -20.30 6.84 -3.26
CA ALA A 488 -20.45 5.94 -4.40
C ALA A 488 -20.04 6.61 -5.71
N VAL A 489 -20.08 7.96 -5.78
CA VAL A 489 -19.65 8.73 -6.95
C VAL A 489 -18.22 9.24 -6.78
N CYS A 490 -17.90 9.79 -5.62
CA CYS A 490 -16.62 10.41 -5.29
C CYS A 490 -15.96 9.67 -4.11
N PRO A 491 -15.20 8.58 -4.35
CA PRO A 491 -14.66 7.74 -3.26
C PRO A 491 -13.66 8.47 -2.37
N GLU A 492 -13.06 9.57 -2.84
CA GLU A 492 -12.11 10.40 -2.08
C GLU A 492 -12.70 10.97 -0.78
N ILE A 493 -14.01 11.26 -0.75
CA ILE A 493 -14.67 11.78 0.45
C ILE A 493 -14.65 10.76 1.60
N THR A 494 -14.63 9.46 1.28
CA THR A 494 -14.53 8.36 2.26
C THR A 494 -13.26 8.48 3.08
N ASP A 495 -12.11 8.73 2.44
CA ASP A 495 -10.82 8.85 3.12
C ASP A 495 -10.78 10.10 4.01
N LYS A 496 -11.28 11.23 3.49
CA LYS A 496 -11.32 12.50 4.24
C LYS A 496 -12.15 12.37 5.52
N ILE A 497 -13.31 11.70 5.46
CA ILE A 497 -14.20 11.52 6.62
C ILE A 497 -13.74 10.38 7.54
N ARG A 498 -13.62 9.15 7.02
CA ARG A 498 -13.39 7.95 7.84
C ARG A 498 -11.92 7.77 8.25
N ARG A 499 -10.96 8.30 7.49
CA ARG A 499 -9.54 8.24 7.86
C ARG A 499 -9.09 9.52 8.55
N ARG A 500 -9.15 10.67 7.87
CA ARG A 500 -8.54 11.91 8.39
C ARG A 500 -9.34 12.53 9.54
N LEU A 501 -10.61 12.87 9.31
CA LEU A 501 -11.47 13.51 10.33
C LEU A 501 -11.69 12.60 11.54
N ALA A 502 -12.03 11.33 11.33
CA ALA A 502 -12.25 10.40 12.43
C ALA A 502 -10.99 10.15 13.27
N SER A 503 -9.79 10.09 12.66
CA SER A 503 -8.55 9.91 13.44
C SER A 503 -8.24 11.14 14.31
N ALA A 504 -8.38 12.34 13.76
CA ALA A 504 -8.17 13.57 14.52
C ALA A 504 -9.16 13.70 15.70
N LEU A 505 -10.44 13.41 15.45
CA LEU A 505 -11.46 13.47 16.49
C LEU A 505 -11.31 12.36 17.54
N LYS A 506 -10.84 11.17 17.14
CA LYS A 506 -10.52 10.09 18.08
C LYS A 506 -9.42 10.51 19.07
N LEU A 507 -8.34 11.14 18.60
CA LEU A 507 -7.26 11.60 19.47
C LEU A 507 -7.73 12.66 20.48
N ILE A 508 -8.65 13.54 20.06
CA ILE A 508 -9.30 14.50 20.98
C ILE A 508 -10.14 13.77 22.04
N LEU A 509 -10.88 12.75 21.64
CA LEU A 509 -11.70 11.94 22.55
C LEU A 509 -10.88 10.97 23.42
N GLU A 510 -9.66 10.61 23.05
CA GLU A 510 -8.76 9.81 23.89
C GLU A 510 -8.00 10.67 24.90
N HIS A 511 -7.90 11.97 24.67
CA HIS A 511 -7.23 12.90 25.55
C HIS A 511 -7.91 12.97 26.93
N GLY A 512 -7.22 12.45 27.94
CA GLY A 512 -7.70 12.42 29.32
C GLY A 512 -8.72 11.33 29.63
N LEU A 513 -8.85 10.32 28.76
CA LEU A 513 -9.65 9.13 29.01
C LEU A 513 -8.99 8.24 30.08
N ARG A 514 -9.76 7.85 31.09
CA ARG A 514 -9.33 7.00 32.21
C ARG A 514 -9.25 5.54 31.75
N ARG A 515 -8.23 4.82 32.20
CA ARG A 515 -8.11 3.36 31.99
C ARG A 515 -9.06 2.63 32.95
N SER A 516 -9.68 1.53 32.51
CA SER A 516 -10.63 0.77 33.34
C SER A 516 -10.01 -0.52 33.90
N GLY A 517 -10.31 -0.82 35.16
CA GLY A 517 -10.09 -2.12 35.81
C GLY A 517 -8.69 -2.41 36.37
N VAL A 518 -8.63 -3.43 37.25
CA VAL A 518 -7.46 -3.94 37.99
C VAL A 518 -6.30 -4.41 37.07
N LEU A 519 -6.57 -4.58 35.77
CA LEU A 519 -5.65 -5.08 34.74
C LEU A 519 -5.15 -4.01 33.75
N ASN A 520 -5.45 -2.72 33.95
CA ASN A 520 -4.97 -1.61 33.11
C ASN A 520 -5.28 -1.76 31.60
N PHE A 521 -6.48 -2.24 31.23
CA PHE A 521 -6.89 -2.24 29.82
C PHE A 521 -7.17 -0.81 29.33
N ALA A 522 -6.84 -0.55 28.06
CA ALA A 522 -7.13 0.73 27.42
C ALA A 522 -8.66 0.91 27.28
N SER A 523 -9.19 1.99 27.85
CA SER A 523 -10.57 2.41 27.63
C SER A 523 -10.71 3.02 26.25
N HIS A 524 -11.84 2.82 25.56
CA HIS A 524 -12.09 3.36 24.22
C HIS A 524 -13.25 4.37 24.25
N PRO A 525 -13.19 5.49 23.49
CA PRO A 525 -14.24 6.51 23.48
C PRO A 525 -15.66 6.00 23.20
N TRP A 526 -15.78 4.91 22.42
CA TRP A 526 -17.07 4.30 22.09
C TRP A 526 -17.92 3.96 23.33
N LEU A 527 -17.30 3.42 24.39
CA LEU A 527 -18.03 3.04 25.61
C LEU A 527 -18.64 4.26 26.32
N PHE A 528 -17.91 5.37 26.32
CA PHE A 528 -18.41 6.64 26.84
C PHE A 528 -19.56 7.19 26.01
N ILE A 529 -19.43 7.17 24.68
CA ILE A 529 -20.47 7.63 23.74
C ILE A 529 -21.74 6.79 23.90
N GLU A 530 -21.59 5.48 24.04
CA GLU A 530 -22.70 4.55 24.25
C GLU A 530 -23.44 4.86 25.56
N GLU A 531 -22.73 5.00 26.68
CA GLU A 531 -23.32 5.30 27.98
C GLU A 531 -24.00 6.68 28.02
N ILE A 532 -23.38 7.70 27.41
CA ILE A 532 -24.02 9.02 27.27
C ILE A 532 -25.28 8.92 26.40
N SER A 533 -25.23 8.26 25.25
CA SER A 533 -26.40 8.20 24.34
C SER A 533 -27.62 7.55 25.01
N GLN A 534 -27.40 6.52 25.83
CA GLN A 534 -28.46 5.85 26.58
C GLN A 534 -29.05 6.75 27.67
N SER A 535 -28.20 7.54 28.34
CA SER A 535 -28.62 8.42 29.44
C SER A 535 -29.61 9.50 29.02
N PHE A 536 -29.53 9.99 27.78
CA PHE A 536 -30.46 11.01 27.27
C PHE A 536 -31.89 10.50 27.13
N VAL A 537 -32.04 9.20 26.86
CA VAL A 537 -33.33 8.59 26.55
C VAL A 537 -33.91 7.84 27.75
N GLN A 538 -33.11 7.59 28.80
CA GLN A 538 -33.49 6.78 29.96
C GLN A 538 -34.76 7.26 30.68
N LYS A 539 -34.97 8.58 30.82
CA LYS A 539 -36.15 9.15 31.49
C LYS A 539 -37.46 8.94 30.69
N HIS A 540 -37.37 8.78 29.37
CA HIS A 540 -38.52 8.67 28.45
C HIS A 540 -38.37 7.49 27.48
N TYR A 541 -37.73 6.40 27.92
CA TYR A 541 -37.27 5.33 27.03
C TYR A 541 -38.40 4.74 26.19
N ASN A 542 -39.53 4.38 26.82
CA ASN A 542 -40.65 3.77 26.12
C ASN A 542 -41.29 4.70 25.07
N ALA A 543 -41.36 6.00 25.35
CA ALA A 543 -41.93 6.98 24.42
C ALA A 543 -41.01 7.21 23.22
N VAL A 544 -39.72 7.44 23.48
CA VAL A 544 -38.70 7.65 22.43
C VAL A 544 -38.51 6.38 21.61
N TYR A 545 -38.45 5.21 22.25
CA TYR A 545 -38.33 3.93 21.56
C TYR A 545 -39.54 3.64 20.66
N SER A 546 -40.76 3.90 21.14
CA SER A 546 -41.97 3.76 20.34
C SER A 546 -41.94 4.71 19.13
N ARG A 547 -41.55 5.97 19.34
CA ARG A 547 -41.40 6.96 18.25
C ARG A 547 -40.35 6.52 17.22
N LEU A 548 -39.16 6.10 17.65
CA LEU A 548 -38.10 5.60 16.76
C LEU A 548 -38.50 4.33 15.99
N THR A 549 -39.27 3.45 16.61
CA THR A 549 -39.79 2.22 15.97
C THR A 549 -40.85 2.55 14.94
N LEU A 550 -41.77 3.47 15.26
CA LEU A 550 -42.79 3.96 14.33
C LEU A 550 -42.17 4.70 13.13
N CYS A 551 -41.19 5.57 13.41
CA CYS A 551 -40.34 6.25 12.42
C CYS A 551 -39.68 5.27 11.43
N SER A 552 -39.05 4.20 11.95
CA SER A 552 -38.38 3.20 11.11
C SER A 552 -39.31 2.24 10.39
N THR A 553 -40.51 1.97 10.91
CA THR A 553 -41.44 0.97 10.36
C THR A 553 -42.41 1.57 9.33
N PHE A 554 -42.84 2.81 9.55
CA PHE A 554 -43.88 3.47 8.75
C PHE A 554 -43.38 4.73 8.04
N SER A 555 -42.07 5.00 8.09
CA SER A 555 -41.47 6.23 7.56
C SER A 555 -42.13 7.51 8.10
N LEU A 556 -42.68 7.47 9.32
CA LEU A 556 -43.45 8.56 9.96
C LEU A 556 -42.61 9.83 10.22
N ASP A 557 -41.30 9.77 9.98
CA ASP A 557 -40.39 10.91 9.79
C ASP A 557 -40.93 11.90 8.72
N GLN A 558 -41.89 11.47 7.89
CA GLN A 558 -42.58 12.20 6.83
C GLN A 558 -43.64 13.21 7.34
N ASP A 559 -44.15 13.07 8.58
CA ASP A 559 -45.29 13.86 9.10
C ASP A 559 -44.92 14.88 10.21
N GLY A 560 -43.67 15.35 10.25
CA GLY A 560 -43.36 16.65 10.86
C GLY A 560 -42.96 16.67 12.35
N GLU A 561 -42.67 15.55 13.00
CA GLU A 561 -41.90 15.58 14.26
C GLU A 561 -40.44 15.19 14.04
N VAL A 562 -39.57 16.20 13.96
CA VAL A 562 -38.13 16.02 13.79
C VAL A 562 -37.50 15.50 15.09
N LEU A 563 -36.79 14.37 14.99
CA LEU A 563 -35.99 13.80 16.08
C LEU A 563 -34.96 14.82 16.57
N THR A 564 -34.83 14.98 17.89
CA THR A 564 -33.83 15.88 18.48
C THR A 564 -32.41 15.34 18.28
N PRO A 565 -31.35 16.16 18.36
CA PRO A 565 -29.96 15.68 18.25
C PRO A 565 -29.62 14.54 19.23
N GLU A 566 -30.21 14.55 20.42
CA GLU A 566 -30.08 13.49 21.43
C GLU A 566 -30.68 12.17 20.95
N GLU A 567 -31.87 12.22 20.36
CA GLU A 567 -32.58 11.05 19.82
C GLU A 567 -31.92 10.51 18.56
N LEU A 568 -31.37 11.40 17.72
CA LEU A 568 -30.55 11.04 16.56
C LEU A 568 -29.27 10.34 17.00
N LEU A 569 -28.59 10.82 18.04
CA LEU A 569 -27.40 10.18 18.59
C LEU A 569 -27.74 8.78 19.13
N PHE A 570 -28.82 8.65 19.89
CA PHE A 570 -29.29 7.36 20.40
C PHE A 570 -29.67 6.40 19.26
N ARG A 571 -30.42 6.88 18.24
CA ARG A 571 -30.78 6.10 17.05
C ARG A 571 -29.54 5.62 16.30
N ALA A 572 -28.55 6.50 16.10
CA ALA A 572 -27.31 6.18 15.40
C ALA A 572 -26.47 5.15 16.15
N VAL A 573 -26.28 5.32 17.46
CA VAL A 573 -25.55 4.35 18.30
C VAL A 573 -26.26 3.00 18.32
N LYS A 574 -27.60 3.00 18.44
CA LYS A 574 -28.40 1.77 18.38
C LYS A 574 -28.26 1.07 17.03
N LEU A 575 -28.44 1.79 15.93
CA LEU A 575 -28.29 1.28 14.56
C LEU A 575 -26.89 0.67 14.34
N ILE A 576 -25.84 1.40 14.72
CA ILE A 576 -24.46 0.94 14.61
C ILE A 576 -24.24 -0.29 15.48
N ASN A 577 -24.71 -0.29 16.73
CA ASN A 577 -24.59 -1.46 17.58
C ASN A 577 -25.32 -2.67 16.98
N GLU A 578 -26.52 -2.51 16.45
CA GLU A 578 -27.26 -3.59 15.79
C GLU A 578 -26.51 -4.14 14.57
N SER A 579 -26.13 -3.28 13.62
CA SER A 579 -25.46 -3.74 12.38
C SER A 579 -24.02 -4.21 12.62
N HIS A 580 -23.27 -3.52 13.48
CA HIS A 580 -21.85 -3.80 13.71
C HIS A 580 -21.61 -4.92 14.72
N ASN A 581 -22.45 -5.09 15.75
CA ASN A 581 -22.34 -6.23 16.67
C ASN A 581 -22.69 -7.53 15.96
N ALA A 582 -23.70 -7.52 15.08
CA ALA A 582 -24.06 -8.67 14.26
C ALA A 582 -22.86 -9.23 13.49
N VAL A 583 -21.92 -8.36 13.11
CA VAL A 583 -20.71 -8.72 12.36
C VAL A 583 -19.44 -8.70 13.23
N GLY A 584 -19.54 -8.50 14.54
CA GLY A 584 -18.40 -8.49 15.46
C GLY A 584 -17.36 -7.41 15.13
N ALA A 585 -17.79 -6.24 14.65
CA ALA A 585 -16.89 -5.16 14.32
C ALA A 585 -16.25 -4.54 15.58
N GLN A 586 -15.00 -4.10 15.45
CA GLN A 586 -14.26 -3.42 16.52
C GLN A 586 -14.87 -2.03 16.81
N MET A 587 -14.68 -1.52 18.02
CA MET A 587 -15.20 -0.21 18.44
C MET A 587 -14.69 0.96 17.56
N ASP A 588 -13.52 0.81 16.95
CA ASP A 588 -12.98 1.75 15.97
C ASP A 588 -13.81 1.86 14.69
N VAL A 589 -14.35 0.73 14.21
CA VAL A 589 -15.24 0.69 13.04
C VAL A 589 -16.55 1.39 13.39
N LYS A 590 -17.12 1.07 14.57
CA LYS A 590 -18.32 1.72 15.08
C LYS A 590 -18.16 3.24 15.18
N PHE A 591 -17.01 3.68 15.70
CA PHE A 591 -16.71 5.11 15.83
C PHE A 591 -16.65 5.82 14.47
N ARG A 592 -15.98 5.25 13.47
CA ARG A 592 -15.93 5.82 12.11
C ARG A 592 -17.31 5.88 11.45
N SER A 593 -18.13 4.85 11.62
CA SER A 593 -19.51 4.83 11.11
C SER A 593 -20.38 5.88 11.80
N LEU A 594 -20.15 6.15 13.09
CA LEU A 594 -20.82 7.24 13.81
C LEU A 594 -20.43 8.61 13.24
N ILE A 595 -19.15 8.84 12.94
CA ILE A 595 -18.71 10.10 12.32
C ILE A 595 -19.31 10.27 10.92
N ALA A 596 -19.36 9.21 10.12
CA ALA A 596 -20.00 9.23 8.80
C ALA A 596 -21.50 9.58 8.89
N LEU A 597 -22.22 8.96 9.82
CA LEU A 597 -23.62 9.32 10.11
C LEU A 597 -23.75 10.77 10.58
N ALA A 598 -22.90 11.21 11.48
CA ALA A 598 -22.95 12.56 12.06
C ALA A 598 -22.81 13.66 11.00
N VAL A 599 -21.96 13.45 9.99
CA VAL A 599 -21.80 14.41 8.88
C VAL A 599 -22.94 14.30 7.86
N CYS A 600 -23.45 13.10 7.58
CA CYS A 600 -24.66 12.93 6.75
C CYS A 600 -25.86 13.63 7.38
N GLU A 601 -25.94 13.64 8.71
CA GLU A 601 -26.97 14.31 9.47
C GLU A 601 -26.64 15.77 9.79
N GLN A 602 -25.47 16.28 9.36
CA GLN A 602 -24.98 17.64 9.63
C GLN A 602 -24.97 18.01 11.12
N CYS A 603 -24.92 17.02 12.01
CA CYS A 603 -25.09 17.19 13.45
C CYS A 603 -23.84 16.84 14.26
N LEU A 604 -22.69 16.59 13.61
CA LEU A 604 -21.44 16.24 14.29
C LEU A 604 -21.03 17.24 15.40
N HIS A 605 -21.19 18.53 15.14
CA HIS A 605 -20.93 19.58 16.12
C HIS A 605 -21.94 19.56 17.30
N LEU A 606 -23.21 19.25 17.03
CA LEU A 606 -24.25 19.10 18.06
C LEU A 606 -24.01 17.85 18.90
N TRP A 607 -23.62 16.73 18.29
CA TRP A 607 -23.27 15.51 19.01
C TRP A 607 -22.03 15.72 19.88
N PHE A 608 -21.01 16.42 19.38
CA PHE A 608 -19.83 16.74 20.19
C PHE A 608 -20.18 17.66 21.37
N ASP A 609 -21.09 18.62 21.16
CA ASP A 609 -21.63 19.47 22.22
C ASP A 609 -22.35 18.63 23.30
N LEU A 610 -23.23 17.71 22.91
CA LEU A 610 -23.95 16.82 23.84
C LEU A 610 -23.00 15.99 24.72
N LEU A 611 -21.89 15.52 24.16
CA LEU A 611 -20.88 14.77 24.91
C LEU A 611 -20.21 15.61 26.01
N CYS A 612 -20.19 16.94 25.88
CA CYS A 612 -19.41 17.84 26.72
C CYS A 612 -20.25 18.78 27.61
N SER A 613 -21.45 19.20 27.18
CA SER A 613 -22.16 20.36 27.74
C SER A 613 -23.23 20.01 28.78
N CYS A 614 -23.85 18.82 28.70
CA CYS A 614 -25.05 18.51 29.50
C CYS A 614 -24.73 18.27 30.99
N PRO A 615 -25.25 19.08 31.94
CA PRO A 615 -24.95 18.94 33.38
C PRO A 615 -25.45 17.62 33.99
N ASP A 616 -26.61 17.14 33.55
CA ASP A 616 -27.22 15.87 34.02
C ASP A 616 -26.30 14.65 33.83
N GLN A 617 -25.34 14.73 32.90
CA GLN A 617 -24.42 13.64 32.55
C GLN A 617 -22.99 13.84 33.05
N GLU A 618 -22.76 14.81 33.96
CA GLU A 618 -21.42 15.08 34.50
C GLU A 618 -20.82 13.86 35.22
N GLN A 619 -21.64 13.03 35.86
CA GLN A 619 -21.15 11.81 36.53
C GLN A 619 -20.57 10.80 35.53
N ILE A 620 -21.15 10.67 34.34
CA ILE A 620 -20.62 9.83 33.27
C ILE A 620 -19.29 10.41 32.77
N ARG A 621 -19.20 11.73 32.57
CA ARG A 621 -17.92 12.37 32.20
C ARG A 621 -16.84 12.17 33.26
N ILE A 622 -17.16 12.31 34.55
CA ILE A 622 -16.21 12.06 35.66
C ILE A 622 -15.72 10.61 35.65
N LYS A 623 -16.63 9.66 35.42
CA LYS A 623 -16.33 8.22 35.33
C LYS A 623 -15.32 7.92 34.24
N PHE A 624 -15.46 8.52 33.05
CA PHE A 624 -14.60 8.22 31.90
C PHE A 624 -13.40 9.15 31.75
N TYR A 625 -13.46 10.41 32.21
CA TYR A 625 -12.46 11.42 31.88
C TYR A 625 -11.87 12.12 33.11
N HIS A 626 -10.58 12.44 33.02
CA HIS A 626 -9.91 13.37 33.92
C HIS A 626 -10.39 14.80 33.68
N SER A 627 -10.26 15.66 34.70
CA SER A 627 -10.69 17.07 34.66
C SER A 627 -9.93 17.91 33.63
N TRP A 628 -8.73 17.50 33.23
CA TRP A 628 -7.90 18.16 32.22
C TRP A 628 -8.18 17.69 30.78
N SER A 629 -9.14 16.79 30.56
CA SER A 629 -9.54 16.34 29.23
C SER A 629 -10.19 17.44 28.39
N PHE A 630 -10.23 17.28 27.07
CA PHE A 630 -10.97 18.21 26.21
C PHE A 630 -12.48 18.16 26.50
N ILE A 631 -13.02 16.97 26.77
CA ILE A 631 -14.43 16.73 27.07
C ILE A 631 -14.90 17.46 28.35
N ARG A 632 -14.00 17.70 29.29
CA ARG A 632 -14.32 18.34 30.59
C ARG A 632 -13.74 19.75 30.74
N SER A 633 -13.15 20.31 29.68
CA SER A 633 -12.59 21.67 29.68
C SER A 633 -13.32 22.58 28.70
N PRO A 634 -13.37 23.90 28.90
CA PRO A 634 -14.12 24.81 28.01
C PRO A 634 -13.62 24.83 26.56
N ILE A 635 -12.48 24.21 26.26
CA ILE A 635 -11.87 24.07 24.92
C ILE A 635 -12.80 23.32 23.96
N TRP A 636 -13.68 22.43 24.45
CA TRP A 636 -14.64 21.73 23.59
C TRP A 636 -15.51 22.69 22.76
N ARG A 637 -15.74 23.93 23.22
CA ARG A 637 -16.48 24.96 22.48
C ARG A 637 -15.75 25.37 21.20
N GLN A 638 -14.42 25.49 21.25
CA GLN A 638 -13.61 25.77 20.08
C GLN A 638 -13.68 24.61 19.07
N ILE A 639 -13.57 23.38 19.56
CA ILE A 639 -13.67 22.16 18.74
C ILE A 639 -15.04 22.07 18.06
N LYS A 640 -16.12 22.37 18.80
CA LYS A 640 -17.49 22.45 18.25
C LYS A 640 -17.57 23.43 17.07
N CYS A 641 -17.03 24.63 17.22
CA CYS A 641 -17.04 25.65 16.16
C CYS A 641 -16.31 25.19 14.89
N GLU A 642 -15.19 24.45 15.02
CA GLU A 642 -14.52 23.85 13.87
C GLU A 642 -15.39 22.81 13.17
N LEU A 643 -15.97 21.87 13.94
CA LEU A 643 -16.84 20.82 13.40
C LEU A 643 -18.10 21.38 12.72
N ARG A 644 -18.58 22.56 13.17
CA ARG A 644 -19.76 23.22 12.61
C ARG A 644 -19.60 23.61 11.14
N LEU A 645 -18.38 23.85 10.67
CA LEU A 645 -18.11 24.16 9.25
C LEU A 645 -18.59 23.06 8.31
N LEU A 646 -18.59 21.80 8.76
CA LEU A 646 -19.04 20.66 7.96
C LEU A 646 -20.56 20.62 7.75
N ALA A 647 -21.34 21.33 8.58
CA ALA A 647 -22.80 21.39 8.44
C ALA A 647 -23.26 22.14 7.17
N GLN A 648 -22.36 22.84 6.50
CA GLN A 648 -22.61 23.53 5.22
C GLN A 648 -22.70 22.56 4.02
N PHE A 649 -22.29 21.30 4.20
CA PHE A 649 -22.23 20.32 3.12
C PHE A 649 -23.20 19.17 3.34
N SER A 650 -23.74 18.65 2.25
CA SER A 650 -24.49 17.40 2.23
C SER A 650 -23.55 16.22 1.99
N PHE A 651 -23.74 15.14 2.73
CA PHE A 651 -22.98 13.90 2.58
C PHE A 651 -23.94 12.73 2.39
N ASN A 652 -23.59 11.81 1.51
CA ASN A 652 -24.25 10.52 1.34
C ASN A 652 -23.21 9.42 1.55
N LEU A 653 -23.11 8.96 2.80
CA LEU A 653 -22.12 7.97 3.24
C LEU A 653 -22.84 6.77 3.87
N SER A 654 -22.51 5.56 3.42
CA SER A 654 -23.04 4.32 3.96
C SER A 654 -22.52 4.05 5.36
N VAL A 655 -23.45 3.86 6.29
CA VAL A 655 -23.18 3.42 7.67
C VAL A 655 -22.46 2.08 7.68
N ASP A 656 -22.83 1.22 6.73
CA ASP A 656 -22.32 -0.14 6.65
C ASP A 656 -21.14 -0.26 5.68
N TYR A 657 -20.50 0.85 5.27
CA TYR A 657 -19.37 0.82 4.34
C TYR A 657 -18.28 -0.18 4.74
N GLU A 658 -17.78 -0.07 5.99
CA GLU A 658 -16.76 -0.98 6.52
C GLU A 658 -17.34 -2.32 7.00
N VAL A 659 -18.64 -2.35 7.32
CA VAL A 659 -19.37 -3.56 7.70
C VAL A 659 -19.58 -4.46 6.50
N ALA A 660 -19.90 -3.93 5.32
CA ALA A 660 -20.08 -4.65 4.07
C ALA A 660 -18.79 -5.37 3.67
N ASP A 661 -17.62 -4.80 3.98
CA ASP A 661 -16.33 -5.46 3.82
C ASP A 661 -16.10 -6.57 4.87
N ILE A 662 -16.52 -6.35 6.12
CA ILE A 662 -16.48 -7.39 7.16
C ILE A 662 -17.45 -8.52 6.83
N VAL A 663 -18.65 -8.22 6.31
CA VAL A 663 -19.67 -9.16 5.86
C VAL A 663 -19.24 -9.83 4.58
N ARG A 664 -18.54 -9.17 3.65
CA ARG A 664 -17.91 -9.85 2.51
C ARG A 664 -16.85 -10.82 3.01
N LYS A 665 -15.98 -10.42 3.94
CA LYS A 665 -14.98 -11.32 4.55
C LYS A 665 -15.63 -12.44 5.39
N LYS A 666 -16.72 -12.15 6.08
CA LYS A 666 -17.51 -13.08 6.91
C LYS A 666 -18.38 -14.00 6.09
N ASN A 667 -18.96 -13.55 4.98
CA ASN A 667 -19.69 -14.35 4.01
C ASN A 667 -18.73 -15.09 3.11
N LEU A 668 -17.52 -14.62 2.87
CA LEU A 668 -16.44 -15.43 2.30
C LEU A 668 -16.12 -16.57 3.27
N THR A 669 -15.96 -16.30 4.58
CA THR A 669 -15.72 -17.35 5.59
C THR A 669 -16.96 -18.20 5.93
N LEU A 670 -18.18 -17.67 5.83
CA LEU A 670 -19.48 -18.34 6.07
C LEU A 670 -19.91 -19.12 4.83
N ASN A 671 -19.72 -18.59 3.62
CA ASN A 671 -19.82 -19.38 2.39
C ASN A 671 -18.71 -20.42 2.34
N GLU A 672 -17.53 -20.21 2.95
CA GLU A 672 -16.53 -21.27 3.17
C GLU A 672 -16.99 -22.29 4.23
N THR A 673 -17.79 -21.91 5.25
CA THR A 673 -18.32 -22.86 6.26
C THR A 673 -19.60 -23.58 5.83
N LEU A 674 -20.50 -22.93 5.10
CA LEU A 674 -21.67 -23.49 4.42
C LEU A 674 -21.25 -24.31 3.21
N LYS A 675 -20.19 -23.90 2.49
CA LYS A 675 -19.45 -24.82 1.62
C LYS A 675 -18.92 -25.96 2.46
N LYS A 676 -18.16 -25.81 3.56
CA LYS A 676 -17.74 -26.97 4.39
C LYS A 676 -18.88 -27.89 4.89
N LYS A 677 -20.11 -27.40 5.11
CA LYS A 677 -21.28 -28.25 5.43
C LYS A 677 -21.89 -28.94 4.20
N ALA A 678 -22.05 -28.25 3.08
CA ALA A 678 -22.46 -28.85 1.80
C ALA A 678 -21.36 -29.78 1.21
N PHE A 679 -20.11 -29.47 1.55
CA PHE A 679 -18.87 -30.14 1.16
C PHE A 679 -18.44 -31.20 2.20
N SER A 680 -19.22 -31.44 3.26
CA SER A 680 -19.15 -32.70 4.02
C SER A 680 -19.59 -33.90 3.14
N ASN A 681 -20.22 -33.62 2.01
CA ASN A 681 -20.49 -34.57 0.93
C ASN A 681 -19.64 -34.36 -0.34
N MET A 682 -18.55 -33.60 -0.29
CA MET A 682 -17.47 -33.52 -1.30
C MET A 682 -16.67 -32.26 -1.01
N LEU A 683 -15.35 -32.28 -0.72
CA LEU A 683 -14.52 -31.08 -0.37
C LEU A 683 -13.80 -30.44 -1.58
N PRO A 684 -13.54 -29.09 -1.60
CA PRO A 684 -12.14 -28.65 -1.50
C PRO A 684 -11.86 -27.36 -0.68
N THR A 685 -10.80 -27.47 0.13
CA THR A 685 -9.64 -26.59 0.42
C THR A 685 -9.72 -25.06 0.56
N THR A 686 -9.35 -24.62 1.77
CA THR A 686 -8.70 -23.39 2.26
C THR A 686 -7.61 -22.78 1.37
N ILE A 687 -7.56 -21.44 1.30
CA ILE A 687 -6.38 -20.67 0.86
C ILE A 687 -5.33 -20.72 1.98
N ARG A 688 -4.24 -21.46 1.74
CA ARG A 688 -3.02 -21.50 2.54
C ARG A 688 -2.12 -20.30 2.21
N SER A 689 -1.28 -19.86 3.15
CA SER A 689 -0.19 -18.94 2.85
C SER A 689 0.73 -19.56 1.78
N SER A 690 1.38 -18.75 0.94
CA SER A 690 2.28 -19.26 -0.12
C SER A 690 3.43 -20.11 0.43
N PHE A 691 3.74 -20.00 1.73
CA PHE A 691 4.80 -20.76 2.40
C PHE A 691 4.30 -22.04 3.09
N ASP A 692 2.97 -22.22 3.23
CA ASP A 692 2.36 -23.45 3.74
C ASP A 692 2.00 -24.44 2.61
N GLN A 693 2.45 -24.15 1.38
CA GLN A 693 2.27 -25.03 0.23
C GLN A 693 3.23 -26.23 0.32
N PRO A 694 2.76 -27.45 0.03
CA PRO A 694 3.61 -28.63 -0.03
C PRO A 694 4.60 -28.51 -1.20
N LEU A 695 5.72 -29.22 -1.11
CA LEU A 695 6.80 -29.18 -2.11
C LEU A 695 6.35 -29.61 -3.54
N LYS A 696 5.22 -30.32 -3.67
CA LYS A 696 4.64 -30.79 -4.93
C LYS A 696 3.22 -30.23 -5.12
N GLU A 697 3.03 -29.29 -6.06
CA GLU A 697 1.71 -29.06 -6.69
C GLU A 697 1.48 -30.15 -7.75
N SER A 698 0.26 -30.69 -7.88
CA SER A 698 -0.02 -31.75 -8.87
C SER A 698 0.15 -31.21 -10.30
N VAL A 699 0.54 -32.07 -11.25
CA VAL A 699 0.70 -31.70 -12.68
C VAL A 699 -0.57 -31.05 -13.24
N ARG A 700 -1.74 -31.40 -12.70
CA ARG A 700 -3.05 -30.85 -13.07
C ARG A 700 -3.23 -29.40 -12.61
N ASP A 701 -2.77 -29.06 -11.41
CA ASP A 701 -2.88 -27.70 -10.85
C ASP A 701 -1.92 -26.73 -11.53
N MET A 702 -0.75 -27.22 -11.95
CA MET A 702 0.24 -26.46 -12.70
C MET A 702 -0.27 -26.06 -14.10
N LEU A 703 -1.03 -26.93 -14.76
CA LEU A 703 -1.61 -26.68 -16.09
C LEU A 703 -2.78 -25.69 -16.05
N ILE A 704 -3.55 -25.67 -14.96
CA ILE A 704 -4.72 -24.77 -14.79
C ILE A 704 -4.27 -23.35 -14.38
N LYS A 705 -3.22 -23.23 -13.57
CA LYS A 705 -2.69 -21.96 -13.03
C LYS A 705 -2.00 -21.08 -14.08
N HIS A 706 -1.52 -21.67 -15.18
CA HIS A 706 -0.74 -20.98 -16.23
C HIS A 706 -1.50 -20.73 -17.54
N HIS A 707 -2.82 -20.91 -17.58
CA HIS A 707 -3.65 -20.63 -18.77
C HIS A 707 -3.10 -21.23 -20.10
N LEU A 708 -2.50 -22.43 -20.07
CA LEU A 708 -1.95 -23.09 -21.26
C LEU A 708 -3.00 -23.81 -22.12
N PHE A 709 -4.27 -23.42 -21.99
CA PHE A 709 -5.33 -23.70 -22.96
C PHE A 709 -5.86 -22.36 -23.50
N SER A 710 -5.10 -21.74 -24.40
CA SER A 710 -5.73 -21.08 -25.55
C SER A 710 -5.47 -21.98 -26.74
N TRP A 711 -6.45 -22.82 -27.06
CA TRP A 711 -6.58 -23.31 -28.42
C TRP A 711 -7.09 -22.12 -29.22
N ASP A 712 -6.22 -21.54 -30.02
CA ASP A 712 -6.47 -21.25 -31.43
C ASP A 712 -5.12 -21.00 -32.12
N LEU A 713 -5.02 -21.55 -33.34
CA LEU A 713 -3.87 -21.82 -34.21
C LEU A 713 -2.78 -20.75 -34.32
#